data_AF-B3E8L1-F1
#
_entry.id   AF-B3E8L1-F1
#
_cell.length_a   1.000
_cell.length_b   1.000
_cell.length_c   1.000
_cell.angle_alpha   90.00
_cell.angle_beta   90.00
_cell.angle_gamma   90.00
#
_symmetry.space_group_name_H-M   'P 1'
#
loop_
_entity.id
_entity.type
_entity.pdbx_description
1 polymer ?
#
loop_
_entity_poly.entity_id
_entity_poly.type
_entity_poly.pdbx_seq_one_letter_code
_entity_poly.pdbx_strand_id
1 'polypeptide(L)'
;MQTLPAAITAEKNKTTGAKPVWILKLSRTGTTPLYISDRVLTITAADGTSQTTKAWVSSWGVLKEGITNGLGEMTIADYDLHLMADPTDAANIIYQVDTYDIETSTAEIQHWYEGMVAGTAAIKKFVGYVKEVSVDQNDEGVSLRLQDATLKLQGTLGTVLDSVTYPLADPDHIGKLLPIVFGTVNKLPALCVDAGWVTSLANQALSTDTTITVSELPSTTVVGKTFYIDAEQVTVTAANTTTRVLTVTRGVNGTTIANHSMGSVVIEKKATPIVFILADHALDTIGEIYIRVAGVDVNITASVTKYLGTSGNQLAAYPGKAAITIATTPAVMQQIWLAINNALDVDQGNHTHPTSTSTTVLRPNNVIYVYGGTLANNYNGTYAQRAFDNDTATYMQGNLAVQLSQVCDGTYNASPGFTYTTVNNIASCLNIRVGVVAECGYDYGSPVRIQLFIKGVMVLNQAIGNVFASGTFYTGWYPFTNMSDLYSYPSTSFAKIVMQNGSDCRCKEIWFEIQTGTATTYSPAAGVALTGDLSLIGNSIANVYTMDQLMANVARTTVATPLLACNDILSRVGYPAATGSSNITTAINGAITTQQSALYWLTRIAFESWALFKVSSAGSKLVPRGAGASQKPITSAMVRNSSRRKSAYEDIINKIALKFDLDYASTSADPYRQTVSDVNSASQTRYGVQDRPDLFLFQFITSSAIATALRDAYLTWYAARHWVHEVEVFLDNIEVEFGDSITLGFITGAPVGFVREARVAPGDDSAPDTITLVVEV
;
A
#
# COMPACT_ATOMS: atom_id res chain seq x y z
N MET A 1 -27.40 21.07 -20.49
CA MET A 1 -28.58 21.95 -20.50
C MET A 1 -29.82 21.18 -20.12
N GLN A 2 -30.74 21.86 -19.44
CA GLN A 2 -32.07 21.36 -19.14
C GLN A 2 -32.88 21.25 -20.44
N THR A 3 -33.54 20.11 -20.67
CA THR A 3 -34.48 20.01 -21.79
C THR A 3 -35.78 20.70 -21.41
N LEU A 4 -36.17 21.73 -22.16
CA LEU A 4 -37.42 22.45 -21.94
C LEU A 4 -38.55 21.81 -22.77
N PRO A 5 -39.79 21.73 -22.24
CA PRO A 5 -40.96 21.39 -23.05
C PRO A 5 -41.11 22.31 -24.26
N ALA A 6 -41.62 21.80 -25.38
CA ALA A 6 -41.75 22.56 -26.63
C ALA A 6 -42.61 23.82 -26.47
N ALA A 7 -43.71 23.73 -25.72
CA ALA A 7 -44.58 24.87 -25.42
C ALA A 7 -43.86 25.97 -24.61
N ILE A 8 -43.03 25.58 -23.63
CA ILE A 8 -42.24 26.55 -22.86
C ILE A 8 -41.14 27.15 -23.73
N THR A 9 -40.51 26.34 -24.58
CA THR A 9 -39.51 26.84 -25.54
C THR A 9 -40.12 27.88 -26.48
N ALA A 10 -41.36 27.66 -26.94
CA ALA A 10 -42.06 28.60 -27.80
C ALA A 10 -42.39 29.91 -27.09
N GLU A 11 -42.89 29.87 -25.85
CA GLU A 11 -43.17 31.07 -25.05
C GLU A 11 -41.91 31.84 -24.69
N LYS A 12 -40.88 31.13 -24.21
CA LYS A 12 -39.57 31.71 -23.89
C LYS A 12 -38.99 32.48 -25.08
N ASN A 13 -39.08 31.92 -26.28
CA ASN A 13 -38.47 32.50 -27.47
C ASN A 13 -39.32 33.63 -28.10
N LYS A 14 -40.43 34.07 -27.49
CA LYS A 14 -41.20 35.21 -27.99
C LYS A 14 -40.39 36.50 -27.84
N THR A 15 -40.24 37.24 -28.92
CA THR A 15 -39.54 38.53 -28.92
C THR A 15 -40.32 39.66 -28.23
N THR A 16 -41.63 39.47 -28.03
CA THR A 16 -42.51 40.43 -27.34
C THR A 16 -43.62 39.69 -26.59
N GLY A 17 -43.94 40.13 -25.37
CA GLY A 17 -45.09 39.64 -24.61
C GLY A 17 -44.87 38.32 -23.87
N ALA A 18 -43.64 37.82 -23.75
CA ALA A 18 -43.32 36.77 -22.80
C ALA A 18 -43.53 37.30 -21.38
N LYS A 19 -44.30 36.57 -20.57
CA LYS A 19 -44.64 36.93 -19.19
C LYS A 19 -44.25 35.78 -18.26
N PRO A 20 -42.98 35.70 -17.84
CA PRO A 20 -42.53 34.66 -16.94
C PRO A 20 -43.20 34.79 -15.57
N VAL A 21 -43.44 33.65 -14.94
CA VAL A 21 -44.09 33.56 -13.64
C VAL A 21 -43.40 32.51 -12.79
N TRP A 22 -43.14 32.86 -11.53
CA TRP A 22 -42.57 31.97 -10.54
C TRP A 22 -43.64 31.49 -9.57
N ILE A 23 -43.57 30.20 -9.21
CA ILE A 23 -44.59 29.55 -8.40
C ILE A 23 -43.91 28.67 -7.37
N LEU A 24 -44.19 28.91 -6.09
CA LEU A 24 -43.93 27.97 -5.02
C LEU A 24 -45.12 27.01 -4.90
N LYS A 25 -44.86 25.72 -5.07
CA LYS A 25 -45.79 24.65 -4.69
C LYS A 25 -45.35 24.08 -3.35
N LEU A 26 -46.19 24.20 -2.34
CA LEU A 26 -45.96 23.72 -0.98
C LEU A 26 -46.93 22.58 -0.64
N SER A 27 -46.41 21.36 -0.46
CA SER A 27 -47.23 20.20 -0.10
C SER A 27 -47.36 20.10 1.41
N ARG A 28 -48.58 20.20 1.93
CA ARG A 28 -48.87 20.06 3.37
C ARG A 28 -49.45 18.67 3.65
N THR A 29 -49.07 18.05 4.76
CA THR A 29 -49.51 16.70 5.13
C THR A 29 -51.04 16.61 5.20
N GLY A 30 -51.62 15.64 4.49
CA GLY A 30 -53.07 15.35 4.52
C GLY A 30 -53.97 16.35 3.79
N THR A 31 -53.42 17.31 3.05
CA THR A 31 -54.22 18.32 2.32
C THR A 31 -53.72 18.53 0.89
N THR A 32 -54.47 19.31 0.11
CA THR A 32 -54.05 19.68 -1.24
C THR A 32 -52.83 20.61 -1.19
N PRO A 33 -51.89 20.51 -2.16
CA PRO A 33 -50.77 21.43 -2.24
C PRO A 33 -51.24 22.88 -2.39
N LEU A 34 -50.55 23.78 -1.71
CA LEU A 34 -50.74 25.22 -1.84
C LEU A 34 -49.84 25.76 -2.96
N TYR A 35 -50.41 26.61 -3.81
CA TYR A 35 -49.66 27.27 -4.89
C TYR A 35 -49.58 28.75 -4.58
N ILE A 36 -48.36 29.27 -4.48
CA ILE A 36 -48.07 30.64 -4.07
C ILE A 36 -47.23 31.30 -5.16
N SER A 37 -47.51 32.56 -5.48
CA SER A 37 -46.81 33.35 -6.48
C SER A 37 -46.82 34.82 -6.06
N ASP A 38 -46.22 35.70 -6.87
CA ASP A 38 -46.27 37.15 -6.70
C ASP A 38 -47.61 37.74 -7.17
N ARG A 39 -48.38 36.97 -7.94
CA ARG A 39 -49.69 37.37 -8.50
C ARG A 39 -50.68 36.19 -8.50
N VAL A 40 -51.96 36.52 -8.71
CA VAL A 40 -53.03 35.52 -8.84
C VAL A 40 -53.11 35.06 -10.29
N LEU A 41 -52.92 33.77 -10.54
CA LEU A 41 -53.11 33.15 -11.84
C LEU A 41 -53.65 31.72 -11.69
N THR A 42 -54.35 31.25 -12.71
CA THR A 42 -54.78 29.84 -12.79
C THR A 42 -53.78 29.07 -13.64
N ILE A 43 -53.04 28.16 -13.01
CA ILE A 43 -52.20 27.18 -13.69
C ILE A 43 -52.95 25.86 -13.84
N THR A 44 -52.56 25.07 -14.83
CA THR A 44 -52.90 23.65 -14.85
C THR A 44 -51.70 22.88 -14.31
N ALA A 45 -51.87 22.16 -13.21
CA ALA A 45 -50.84 21.27 -12.69
C ALA A 45 -50.58 20.11 -13.68
N ALA A 46 -49.46 19.41 -13.51
CA ALA A 46 -49.05 18.30 -14.38
C ALA A 46 -50.05 17.12 -14.41
N ASP A 47 -50.95 17.04 -13.42
CA ASP A 47 -52.04 16.06 -13.34
C ASP A 47 -53.33 16.51 -14.08
N GLY A 48 -53.30 17.67 -14.73
CA GLY A 48 -54.43 18.25 -15.45
C GLY A 48 -55.39 19.06 -14.58
N THR A 49 -55.15 19.18 -13.27
CA THR A 49 -56.01 19.97 -12.38
C THR A 49 -55.72 21.47 -12.48
N SER A 50 -56.76 22.30 -12.50
CA SER A 50 -56.59 23.77 -12.44
C SER A 50 -56.36 24.20 -10.99
N GLN A 51 -55.29 24.95 -10.74
CA GLN A 51 -54.88 25.46 -9.44
C GLN A 51 -54.73 26.98 -9.55
N THR A 52 -55.33 27.72 -8.64
CA THR A 52 -55.17 29.18 -8.58
C THR A 52 -54.11 29.53 -7.56
N THR A 53 -53.10 30.30 -7.97
CA THR A 53 -52.03 30.75 -7.08
C THR A 53 -52.55 31.82 -6.10
N LYS A 54 -51.98 31.83 -4.91
CA LYS A 54 -52.13 32.89 -3.92
C LYS A 54 -51.00 33.91 -4.12
N ALA A 55 -51.35 35.19 -4.23
CA ALA A 55 -50.41 36.29 -4.42
C ALA A 55 -49.78 36.70 -3.08
N TRP A 56 -49.03 35.79 -2.46
CA TRP A 56 -48.41 36.03 -1.16
C TRP A 56 -46.90 36.22 -1.24
N VAL A 57 -46.25 36.07 -2.39
CA VAL A 57 -44.80 36.33 -2.44
C VAL A 57 -44.53 37.83 -2.43
N SER A 58 -43.77 38.29 -1.44
CA SER A 58 -43.31 39.68 -1.36
C SER A 58 -41.92 39.86 -1.96
N SER A 59 -41.06 38.84 -1.83
CA SER A 59 -39.73 38.84 -2.44
C SER A 59 -39.25 37.40 -2.67
N TRP A 60 -38.72 37.16 -3.86
CA TRP A 60 -38.04 35.92 -4.20
C TRP A 60 -36.54 36.04 -3.85
N GLY A 61 -35.97 35.01 -3.23
CA GLY A 61 -34.53 34.90 -3.06
C GLY A 61 -33.81 34.52 -4.36
N VAL A 62 -32.54 34.14 -4.23
CA VAL A 62 -31.70 33.72 -5.37
C VAL A 62 -31.54 32.20 -5.34
N LEU A 63 -32.00 31.52 -6.39
CA LEU A 63 -31.69 30.10 -6.60
C LEU A 63 -30.24 29.98 -7.05
N LYS A 64 -29.40 29.37 -6.22
CA LYS A 64 -27.97 29.22 -6.49
C LYS A 64 -27.60 27.74 -6.62
N GLU A 65 -27.20 27.35 -7.82
CA GLU A 65 -26.58 26.04 -8.10
C GLU A 65 -25.10 26.25 -8.43
N GLY A 66 -24.20 25.46 -7.84
CA GLY A 66 -22.79 25.56 -8.18
C GLY A 66 -21.87 24.71 -7.33
N ILE A 67 -20.58 25.04 -7.43
CA ILE A 67 -19.51 24.38 -6.69
C ILE A 67 -18.78 25.35 -5.76
N THR A 68 -18.46 24.87 -4.56
CA THR A 68 -17.57 25.56 -3.62
C THR A 68 -16.12 25.12 -3.73
N ASN A 69 -15.23 25.98 -3.23
CA ASN A 69 -13.84 25.66 -2.88
C ASN A 69 -12.91 25.17 -4.00
N GLY A 70 -13.11 25.55 -5.26
CA GLY A 70 -12.16 25.25 -6.36
C GLY A 70 -12.12 23.80 -6.84
N LEU A 71 -12.61 22.86 -6.02
CA LEU A 71 -12.49 21.40 -6.20
C LEU A 71 -13.69 20.76 -6.86
N GLY A 72 -14.80 21.48 -6.98
CA GLY A 72 -16.02 20.93 -7.57
C GLY A 72 -16.94 20.23 -6.57
N GLU A 73 -16.75 20.46 -5.27
CA GLU A 73 -17.76 20.07 -4.27
C GLU A 73 -19.02 20.86 -4.52
N MET A 74 -20.12 20.16 -4.75
CA MET A 74 -21.42 20.76 -4.99
C MET A 74 -21.91 21.42 -3.70
N THR A 75 -22.41 22.64 -3.81
CA THR A 75 -23.14 23.27 -2.73
C THR A 75 -24.59 22.82 -2.74
N ILE A 76 -25.11 22.47 -1.56
CA ILE A 76 -26.55 22.39 -1.36
C ILE A 76 -27.12 23.80 -1.50
N ALA A 77 -28.12 23.94 -2.36
CA ALA A 77 -28.84 25.19 -2.50
C ALA A 77 -29.73 25.40 -1.27
N ASP A 78 -29.48 26.48 -0.55
CA ASP A 78 -30.46 27.10 0.35
C ASP A 78 -31.19 28.18 -0.45
N TYR A 79 -32.49 28.33 -0.20
CA TYR A 79 -33.31 29.35 -0.86
C TYR A 79 -34.22 30.04 0.14
N ASP A 80 -34.06 31.35 0.28
CA ASP A 80 -34.90 32.17 1.15
C ASP A 80 -36.05 32.76 0.35
N LEU A 81 -37.25 32.71 0.91
CA LEU A 81 -38.47 33.26 0.32
C LEU A 81 -39.21 34.08 1.37
N HIS A 82 -39.61 35.29 1.00
CA HIS A 82 -40.44 36.13 1.86
C HIS A 82 -41.88 36.15 1.35
N LEU A 83 -42.81 35.87 2.26
CA LEU A 83 -44.23 35.83 2.02
C LEU A 83 -44.92 36.91 2.85
N MET A 84 -45.91 37.58 2.27
CA MET A 84 -46.81 38.51 2.97
C MET A 84 -48.07 37.79 3.44
N ALA A 85 -48.53 38.11 4.64
CA ALA A 85 -49.83 37.69 5.11
C ALA A 85 -50.92 38.55 4.45
N ASP A 86 -51.82 37.94 3.69
CA ASP A 86 -53.02 38.62 3.23
C ASP A 86 -54.00 38.74 4.40
N PRO A 87 -54.28 39.95 4.92
CA PRO A 87 -55.17 40.13 6.06
C PRO A 87 -56.65 39.86 5.69
N THR A 88 -56.97 39.80 4.40
CA THR A 88 -58.33 39.55 3.91
C THR A 88 -58.61 38.07 3.66
N ASP A 89 -57.57 37.25 3.56
CA ASP A 89 -57.68 35.79 3.44
C ASP A 89 -57.56 35.14 4.82
N ALA A 90 -58.68 34.65 5.37
CA ALA A 90 -58.69 33.96 6.67
C ALA A 90 -57.80 32.69 6.71
N ALA A 91 -57.43 32.15 5.55
CA ALA A 91 -56.51 31.03 5.42
C ALA A 91 -55.14 31.46 4.85
N ASN A 92 -54.67 32.67 5.18
CA ASN A 92 -53.38 33.20 4.77
C ASN A 92 -52.18 32.37 5.25
N ILE A 93 -50.96 32.77 4.84
CA ILE A 93 -49.74 32.02 5.15
C ILE A 93 -49.49 31.80 6.64
N ILE A 94 -49.84 32.77 7.50
CA ILE A 94 -49.67 32.64 8.96
C ILE A 94 -50.58 31.54 9.50
N TYR A 95 -51.85 31.54 9.11
CA TYR A 95 -52.76 30.45 9.42
C TYR A 95 -52.21 29.10 8.95
N GLN A 96 -51.56 29.05 7.77
CA GLN A 96 -50.96 27.80 7.29
C GLN A 96 -49.81 27.32 8.18
N VAL A 97 -48.92 28.22 8.59
CA VAL A 97 -47.79 27.92 9.49
C VAL A 97 -48.27 27.47 10.86
N ASP A 98 -49.29 28.11 11.42
CA ASP A 98 -49.81 27.78 12.75
C ASP A 98 -50.60 26.46 12.77
N THR A 99 -51.28 26.15 11.66
CA THR A 99 -52.19 24.98 11.58
C THR A 99 -51.47 23.71 11.15
N TYR A 100 -50.45 23.82 10.29
CA TYR A 100 -49.77 22.67 9.69
C TYR A 100 -48.29 22.69 10.03
N ASP A 101 -47.70 21.50 10.19
CA ASP A 101 -46.26 21.34 10.32
C ASP A 101 -45.58 21.57 8.94
N ILE A 102 -45.33 22.84 8.63
CA ILE A 102 -44.75 23.26 7.36
C ILE A 102 -43.28 22.84 7.24
N GLU A 103 -42.53 22.63 8.33
CA GLU A 103 -41.12 22.21 8.29
C GLU A 103 -40.95 20.76 7.77
N THR A 104 -42.01 19.95 7.80
CA THR A 104 -42.00 18.63 7.15
C THR A 104 -42.48 18.66 5.69
N SER A 105 -42.93 19.83 5.20
CA SER A 105 -43.56 19.98 3.89
C SER A 105 -42.54 20.03 2.76
N THR A 106 -42.87 19.38 1.63
CA THR A 106 -42.06 19.45 0.41
C THR A 106 -42.35 20.76 -0.32
N ALA A 107 -41.30 21.42 -0.82
CA ALA A 107 -41.39 22.65 -1.60
C ALA A 107 -40.84 22.44 -3.01
N GLU A 108 -41.56 22.92 -4.03
CA GLU A 108 -41.07 23.01 -5.41
C GLU A 108 -41.13 24.46 -5.89
N ILE A 109 -40.01 25.02 -6.35
CA ILE A 109 -40.03 26.28 -7.10
C ILE A 109 -40.15 25.94 -8.58
N GLN A 110 -41.18 26.48 -9.20
CA GLN A 110 -41.55 26.21 -10.57
C GLN A 110 -41.51 27.51 -11.38
N HIS A 111 -41.13 27.37 -12.65
CA HIS A 111 -41.10 28.44 -13.63
C HIS A 111 -42.10 28.17 -14.75
N TRP A 112 -42.88 29.20 -15.10
CA TRP A 112 -44.02 29.15 -15.99
C TRP A 112 -44.12 30.42 -16.85
N TYR A 113 -45.04 30.44 -17.83
CA TYR A 113 -45.36 31.65 -18.62
C TYR A 113 -46.87 31.89 -18.68
N GLU A 114 -47.30 33.13 -18.46
CA GLU A 114 -48.71 33.52 -18.56
C GLU A 114 -49.21 33.35 -20.00
N GLY A 115 -50.41 32.78 -20.17
CA GLY A 115 -51.02 32.53 -21.49
C GLY A 115 -50.68 31.17 -22.11
N MET A 116 -49.91 30.33 -21.43
CA MET A 116 -49.69 28.94 -21.83
C MET A 116 -50.98 28.11 -21.83
N VAL A 117 -51.09 27.17 -22.79
CA VAL A 117 -52.26 26.30 -22.94
C VAL A 117 -52.43 25.39 -21.71
N ALA A 118 -53.69 25.25 -21.27
CA ALA A 118 -54.08 24.34 -20.20
C ALA A 118 -53.51 22.93 -20.43
N GLY A 119 -52.88 22.37 -19.41
CA GLY A 119 -52.24 21.05 -19.42
C GLY A 119 -50.74 21.05 -19.72
N THR A 120 -50.10 22.19 -19.96
CA THR A 120 -48.62 22.22 -19.98
C THR A 120 -48.08 22.14 -18.54
N ALA A 121 -46.98 21.41 -18.30
CA ALA A 121 -46.41 21.31 -16.95
C ALA A 121 -45.34 22.39 -16.72
N ALA A 122 -45.35 23.04 -15.55
CA ALA A 122 -44.32 24.00 -15.18
C ALA A 122 -42.94 23.37 -15.02
N ILE A 123 -41.88 24.13 -15.32
CA ILE A 123 -40.51 23.66 -15.17
C ILE A 123 -40.15 23.74 -13.70
N LYS A 124 -39.79 22.60 -13.11
CA LYS A 124 -39.18 22.60 -11.78
C LYS A 124 -37.79 23.22 -11.88
N LYS A 125 -37.50 24.14 -10.98
CA LYS A 125 -36.19 24.78 -10.78
C LYS A 125 -35.56 24.37 -9.46
N PHE A 126 -36.40 24.15 -8.45
CA PHE A 126 -35.97 23.65 -7.15
C PHE A 126 -36.93 22.58 -6.67
N VAL A 127 -36.41 21.57 -5.99
CA VAL A 127 -37.18 20.56 -5.27
C VAL A 127 -36.50 20.31 -3.93
N GLY A 128 -37.24 20.49 -2.84
CA GLY A 128 -36.68 20.39 -1.51
C GLY A 128 -37.75 20.38 -0.43
N TYR A 129 -37.38 20.88 0.74
CA TYR A 129 -38.22 20.93 1.93
C TYR A 129 -38.08 22.30 2.61
N VAL A 130 -39.08 22.69 3.39
CA VAL A 130 -38.94 23.87 4.25
C VAL A 130 -38.08 23.48 5.45
N LYS A 131 -36.96 24.16 5.65
CA LYS A 131 -36.03 23.88 6.74
C LYS A 131 -36.37 24.68 8.00
N GLU A 132 -36.73 25.94 7.80
CA GLU A 132 -36.97 26.90 8.88
C GLU A 132 -38.08 27.85 8.45
N VAL A 133 -38.95 28.15 9.40
CA VAL A 133 -40.01 29.14 9.26
C VAL A 133 -39.79 30.23 10.29
N SER A 134 -39.79 31.49 9.85
CA SER A 134 -39.74 32.64 10.73
C SER A 134 -40.92 33.56 10.44
N VAL A 135 -41.68 33.89 11.48
CA VAL A 135 -42.78 34.85 11.39
C VAL A 135 -42.28 36.20 11.89
N ASP A 136 -42.61 37.26 11.14
CA ASP A 136 -42.20 38.62 11.50
C ASP A 136 -42.89 39.08 12.79
N GLN A 137 -42.26 39.97 13.57
CA GLN A 137 -42.74 40.39 14.90
C GLN A 137 -44.16 40.98 14.93
N ASN A 138 -44.67 41.43 13.78
CA ASN A 138 -45.98 42.04 13.64
C ASN A 138 -47.01 41.11 12.98
N ASP A 139 -46.66 39.84 12.69
CA ASP A 139 -47.51 38.90 11.94
C ASP A 139 -47.93 39.46 10.55
N GLU A 140 -47.04 40.25 9.94
CA GLU A 140 -47.26 40.83 8.61
C GLU A 140 -46.65 39.96 7.49
N GLY A 141 -45.70 39.09 7.85
CA GLY A 141 -44.95 38.29 6.90
C GLY A 141 -44.36 37.02 7.49
N VAL A 142 -44.02 36.10 6.59
CA VAL A 142 -43.39 34.82 6.89
C VAL A 142 -42.18 34.65 5.97
N SER A 143 -41.04 34.36 6.56
CA SER A 143 -39.82 33.97 5.86
C SER A 143 -39.69 32.44 5.88
N LEU A 144 -39.60 31.83 4.69
CA LEU A 144 -39.34 30.42 4.52
C LEU A 144 -37.92 30.21 4.03
N ARG A 145 -37.13 29.44 4.78
CA ARG A 145 -35.84 28.94 4.30
C ARG A 145 -36.02 27.54 3.76
N LEU A 146 -35.85 27.36 2.46
CA LEU A 146 -35.94 26.07 1.79
C LEU A 146 -34.56 25.44 1.66
N GLN A 147 -34.51 24.11 1.77
CA GLN A 147 -33.30 23.33 1.59
C GLN A 147 -33.52 22.24 0.55
N ASP A 148 -32.56 22.10 -0.37
CA ASP A 148 -32.63 21.13 -1.47
C ASP A 148 -32.71 19.67 -0.98
N ALA A 149 -33.46 18.84 -1.70
CA ALA A 149 -33.56 17.39 -1.50
C ALA A 149 -32.19 16.66 -1.51
N THR A 150 -31.13 17.28 -2.01
CA THR A 150 -29.73 16.83 -1.88
C THR A 150 -29.25 16.70 -0.43
N LEU A 151 -29.96 17.23 0.56
CA LEU A 151 -29.70 16.95 1.98
C LEU A 151 -29.60 15.45 2.26
N LYS A 152 -30.40 14.62 1.56
CA LYS A 152 -30.31 13.15 1.66
C LYS A 152 -28.92 12.61 1.31
N LEU A 153 -28.18 13.31 0.46
CA LEU A 153 -26.80 12.96 0.08
C LEU A 153 -25.77 13.35 1.16
N GLN A 154 -26.14 14.19 2.14
CA GLN A 154 -25.29 14.44 3.31
C GLN A 154 -25.32 13.30 4.33
N GLY A 155 -26.30 12.41 4.23
CA GLY A 155 -26.34 11.19 5.05
C GLY A 155 -25.07 10.36 4.89
N THR A 156 -24.64 9.73 5.98
CA THR A 156 -23.48 8.83 5.97
C THR A 156 -23.77 7.60 5.13
N LEU A 157 -22.80 7.21 4.30
CA LEU A 157 -22.92 6.05 3.41
C LEU A 157 -22.40 4.78 4.09
N GLY A 158 -23.19 3.70 3.97
CA GLY A 158 -22.81 2.33 4.33
C GLY A 158 -23.08 1.95 5.78
N THR A 159 -22.98 0.65 6.07
CA THR A 159 -23.23 0.08 7.39
C THR A 159 -21.94 0.05 8.22
N VAL A 160 -21.95 0.64 9.41
CA VAL A 160 -20.85 0.49 10.38
C VAL A 160 -21.04 -0.79 11.15
N LEU A 161 -19.96 -1.54 11.35
CA LEU A 161 -19.96 -2.73 12.19
C LEU A 161 -20.09 -2.32 13.67
N ASP A 162 -21.20 -2.68 14.30
CA ASP A 162 -21.50 -2.33 15.69
C ASP A 162 -21.78 -3.59 16.54
N SER A 163 -21.59 -3.48 17.85
CA SER A 163 -21.74 -4.60 18.79
C SER A 163 -23.19 -4.93 19.15
N VAL A 164 -24.16 -4.12 18.73
CA VAL A 164 -25.59 -4.38 18.93
C VAL A 164 -26.10 -5.30 17.83
N THR A 165 -25.81 -4.97 16.58
CA THR A 165 -26.17 -5.73 15.38
C THR A 165 -25.29 -6.98 15.24
N TYR A 166 -24.01 -6.88 15.62
CA TYR A 166 -23.02 -7.95 15.53
C TYR A 166 -22.37 -8.21 16.90
N PRO A 167 -23.09 -8.83 17.86
CA PRO A 167 -22.62 -9.01 19.24
C PRO A 167 -21.43 -9.96 19.40
N LEU A 168 -21.10 -10.72 18.34
CA LEU A 168 -19.95 -11.62 18.28
C LEU A 168 -18.86 -11.12 17.32
N ALA A 169 -18.98 -9.88 16.85
CA ALA A 169 -17.93 -9.27 16.04
C ALA A 169 -16.66 -9.11 16.86
N ASP A 170 -15.53 -9.18 16.17
CA ASP A 170 -14.24 -8.93 16.78
C ASP A 170 -14.19 -7.46 17.27
N PRO A 171 -13.85 -7.21 18.55
CA PRO A 171 -13.76 -5.87 19.11
C PRO A 171 -12.90 -4.91 18.28
N ASP A 172 -11.82 -5.39 17.65
CA ASP A 172 -10.92 -4.56 16.83
C ASP A 172 -11.54 -4.16 15.47
N HIS A 173 -12.65 -4.78 15.09
CA HIS A 173 -13.40 -4.46 13.89
C HIS A 173 -14.62 -3.57 14.14
N ILE A 174 -15.07 -3.43 15.39
CA ILE A 174 -16.17 -2.54 15.76
C ILE A 174 -15.82 -1.09 15.38
N GLY A 175 -16.80 -0.37 14.81
CA GLY A 175 -16.65 1.00 14.34
C GLY A 175 -16.11 1.12 12.90
N LYS A 176 -15.66 0.03 12.28
CA LYS A 176 -15.24 0.02 10.87
C LYS A 176 -16.44 -0.12 9.94
N LEU A 177 -16.35 0.49 8.76
CA LEU A 177 -17.40 0.41 7.73
C LEU A 177 -17.34 -0.96 7.02
N LEU A 178 -18.48 -1.63 6.88
CA LEU A 178 -18.60 -2.76 5.97
C LEU A 178 -18.30 -2.30 4.53
N PRO A 179 -17.29 -2.88 3.84
CA PRO A 179 -16.82 -2.31 2.59
C PRO A 179 -17.88 -2.25 1.48
N ILE A 180 -17.86 -1.20 0.66
CA ILE A 180 -18.66 -1.11 -0.58
C ILE A 180 -17.72 -1.15 -1.76
N VAL A 181 -17.75 -2.22 -2.53
CA VAL A 181 -16.80 -2.57 -3.60
C VAL A 181 -17.32 -2.16 -4.98
N PHE A 182 -16.42 -1.56 -5.77
CA PHE A 182 -16.60 -1.20 -7.17
C PHE A 182 -15.46 -1.79 -8.01
N GLY A 183 -15.79 -2.48 -9.11
CA GLY A 183 -14.78 -3.09 -9.96
C GLY A 183 -13.99 -4.18 -9.23
N THR A 184 -12.69 -4.29 -9.50
CA THR A 184 -11.80 -5.30 -8.90
C THR A 184 -10.93 -4.68 -7.81
N VAL A 185 -10.89 -5.30 -6.63
CA VAL A 185 -10.08 -4.87 -5.49
C VAL A 185 -9.23 -6.02 -5.00
N ASN A 186 -7.94 -5.78 -4.88
CA ASN A 186 -6.97 -6.78 -4.40
C ASN A 186 -6.72 -6.61 -2.91
N LYS A 187 -6.66 -7.73 -2.17
CA LYS A 187 -6.38 -7.78 -0.73
C LYS A 187 -7.26 -6.82 0.10
N LEU A 188 -8.56 -6.76 -0.20
CA LEU A 188 -9.53 -6.03 0.61
C LEU A 188 -9.64 -6.69 2.00
N PRO A 189 -9.42 -5.96 3.11
CA PRO A 189 -9.60 -6.51 4.44
C PRO A 189 -11.03 -6.95 4.69
N ALA A 190 -11.18 -8.14 5.26
CA ALA A 190 -12.45 -8.69 5.67
C ALA A 190 -12.71 -8.36 7.14
N LEU A 191 -13.95 -8.01 7.48
CA LEU A 191 -14.32 -7.69 8.86
C LEU A 191 -14.95 -8.90 9.54
N CYS A 192 -14.41 -9.29 10.70
CA CYS A 192 -14.92 -10.43 11.46
C CYS A 192 -16.19 -10.05 12.21
N VAL A 193 -17.33 -10.62 11.80
CA VAL A 193 -18.65 -10.30 12.36
C VAL A 193 -19.17 -11.37 13.33
N ASP A 194 -18.50 -12.52 13.34
CA ASP A 194 -18.79 -13.61 14.26
C ASP A 194 -17.49 -14.38 14.54
N ALA A 195 -16.65 -13.81 15.41
CA ALA A 195 -15.44 -14.39 15.96
C ALA A 195 -15.73 -15.41 17.07
N GLY A 196 -16.94 -15.38 17.63
CA GLY A 196 -17.25 -15.98 18.92
C GLY A 196 -16.88 -15.02 20.05
N TRP A 197 -17.05 -15.46 21.30
CA TRP A 197 -16.72 -14.60 22.42
C TRP A 197 -15.21 -14.53 22.68
N VAL A 198 -14.69 -13.31 22.83
CA VAL A 198 -13.30 -13.02 23.18
C VAL A 198 -13.29 -12.15 24.42
N THR A 199 -12.42 -12.46 25.38
CA THR A 199 -12.15 -11.63 26.56
C THR A 199 -10.71 -11.85 27.03
N SER A 200 -10.35 -11.31 28.20
CA SER A 200 -9.09 -11.60 28.88
C SER A 200 -9.33 -12.06 30.32
N LEU A 201 -8.36 -12.77 30.88
CA LEU A 201 -8.34 -13.06 32.32
C LEU A 201 -8.15 -11.77 33.13
N ALA A 202 -9.06 -11.49 34.07
CA ALA A 202 -8.97 -10.35 34.98
C ALA A 202 -7.95 -10.56 36.10
N ASN A 203 -7.62 -11.82 36.40
CA ASN A 203 -6.63 -12.25 37.40
C ASN A 203 -5.81 -13.41 36.84
N GLN A 204 -4.65 -13.69 37.43
CA GLN A 204 -3.90 -14.92 37.14
C GLN A 204 -4.76 -16.16 37.40
N ALA A 205 -4.67 -17.18 36.53
CA ALA A 205 -5.30 -18.48 36.72
C ALA A 205 -4.22 -19.55 36.94
N LEU A 206 -4.17 -20.12 38.14
CA LEU A 206 -3.22 -21.18 38.51
C LEU A 206 -3.72 -22.55 38.05
N SER A 207 -2.82 -23.49 37.80
CA SER A 207 -3.10 -24.86 37.34
C SER A 207 -4.07 -25.64 38.22
N THR A 208 -4.24 -25.23 39.48
CA THR A 208 -5.18 -25.82 40.44
C THR A 208 -6.55 -25.15 40.49
N ASP A 209 -6.70 -23.98 39.87
CA ASP A 209 -7.94 -23.21 39.95
C ASP A 209 -9.06 -23.89 39.17
N THR A 210 -10.23 -23.98 39.79
CA THR A 210 -11.48 -24.46 39.17
C THR A 210 -12.43 -23.33 38.80
N THR A 211 -12.03 -22.10 39.09
CA THR A 211 -12.73 -20.87 38.73
C THR A 211 -11.76 -19.87 38.14
N ILE A 212 -12.16 -19.16 37.09
CA ILE A 212 -11.40 -18.07 36.48
C ILE A 212 -12.23 -16.79 36.48
N THR A 213 -11.59 -15.64 36.70
CA THR A 213 -12.24 -14.33 36.58
C THR A 213 -11.88 -13.71 35.23
N VAL A 214 -12.87 -13.22 34.49
CA VAL A 214 -12.69 -12.59 33.19
C VAL A 214 -12.98 -11.09 33.25
N SER A 215 -12.41 -10.32 32.33
CA SER A 215 -12.56 -8.86 32.27
C SER A 215 -13.99 -8.44 31.97
N GLU A 216 -14.70 -9.22 31.16
CA GLU A 216 -16.10 -8.98 30.81
C GLU A 216 -16.82 -10.32 30.65
N LEU A 217 -18.14 -10.32 30.64
CA LEU A 217 -18.96 -11.49 30.29
C LEU A 217 -19.93 -11.09 29.18
N PRO A 218 -20.23 -11.99 28.22
CA PRO A 218 -21.16 -11.67 27.17
C PRO A 218 -22.59 -11.70 27.73
N SER A 219 -23.52 -11.07 27.02
CA SER A 219 -24.96 -11.14 27.32
C SER A 219 -25.55 -12.53 27.05
N THR A 220 -24.85 -13.38 26.27
CA THR A 220 -25.26 -14.74 25.93
C THR A 220 -24.71 -15.80 26.91
N THR A 221 -25.35 -16.97 26.98
CA THR A 221 -24.89 -18.06 27.84
C THR A 221 -23.51 -18.59 27.45
N VAL A 222 -22.57 -18.57 28.40
CA VAL A 222 -21.22 -19.15 28.30
C VAL A 222 -21.13 -20.57 28.85
N VAL A 223 -22.10 -20.98 29.66
CA VAL A 223 -22.14 -22.32 30.28
C VAL A 223 -22.30 -23.39 29.20
N GLY A 224 -21.48 -24.44 29.29
CA GLY A 224 -21.41 -25.54 28.34
C GLY A 224 -20.46 -25.30 27.16
N LYS A 225 -19.95 -24.07 26.99
CA LYS A 225 -19.00 -23.74 25.92
C LYS A 225 -17.56 -24.04 26.34
N THR A 226 -16.72 -24.36 25.34
CA THR A 226 -15.27 -24.52 25.51
C THR A 226 -14.55 -23.27 25.02
N PHE A 227 -13.50 -22.87 25.74
CA PHE A 227 -12.67 -21.72 25.45
C PHE A 227 -11.20 -22.14 25.40
N TYR A 228 -10.41 -21.44 24.60
CA TYR A 228 -8.96 -21.50 24.61
C TYR A 228 -8.41 -20.43 25.55
N ILE A 229 -7.43 -20.80 26.37
CA ILE A 229 -6.53 -19.88 27.07
C ILE A 229 -5.12 -20.37 26.74
N ASP A 230 -4.39 -19.59 25.96
CA ASP A 230 -3.15 -20.03 25.31
C ASP A 230 -3.38 -21.37 24.56
N ALA A 231 -2.66 -22.44 24.92
CA ALA A 231 -2.82 -23.79 24.35
C ALA A 231 -3.83 -24.68 25.11
N GLU A 232 -4.36 -24.22 26.25
CA GLU A 232 -5.30 -24.99 27.06
C GLU A 232 -6.74 -24.81 26.59
N GLN A 233 -7.52 -25.88 26.59
CA GLN A 233 -8.97 -25.82 26.48
C GLN A 233 -9.64 -25.93 27.85
N VAL A 234 -10.56 -25.02 28.13
CA VAL A 234 -11.38 -24.99 29.35
C VAL A 234 -12.86 -25.01 28.99
N THR A 235 -13.67 -25.83 29.66
CA THR A 235 -15.14 -25.83 29.47
C THR A 235 -15.81 -25.16 30.66
N VAL A 236 -16.64 -24.16 30.42
CA VAL A 236 -17.38 -23.46 31.47
C VAL A 236 -18.55 -24.31 31.94
N THR A 237 -18.62 -24.61 33.23
CA THR A 237 -19.71 -25.39 33.85
C THR A 237 -20.70 -24.53 34.63
N ALA A 238 -20.30 -23.33 35.07
CA ALA A 238 -21.18 -22.32 35.64
C ALA A 238 -20.60 -20.92 35.44
N ALA A 239 -21.45 -19.88 35.49
CA ALA A 239 -21.03 -18.49 35.36
C ALA A 239 -21.77 -17.60 36.37
N ASN A 240 -21.03 -16.74 37.08
CA ASN A 240 -21.57 -15.68 37.91
C ASN A 240 -21.42 -14.34 37.18
N THR A 241 -22.53 -13.82 36.67
CA THR A 241 -22.56 -12.58 35.87
C THR A 241 -22.23 -11.34 36.69
N THR A 242 -22.49 -11.34 37.99
CA THR A 242 -22.22 -10.20 38.88
C THR A 242 -20.74 -10.07 39.20
N THR A 243 -20.05 -11.18 39.44
CA THR A 243 -18.61 -11.18 39.80
C THR A 243 -17.68 -11.43 38.62
N ARG A 244 -18.22 -11.75 37.43
CA ARG A 244 -17.45 -12.16 36.24
C ARG A 244 -16.58 -13.39 36.46
N VAL A 245 -17.06 -14.30 37.32
CA VAL A 245 -16.36 -15.55 37.65
C VAL A 245 -16.99 -16.71 36.89
N LEU A 246 -16.16 -17.47 36.18
CA LEU A 246 -16.52 -18.68 35.46
C LEU A 246 -16.01 -19.89 36.25
N THR A 247 -16.89 -20.83 36.55
CA THR A 247 -16.48 -22.17 37.01
C THR A 247 -16.15 -22.99 35.79
N VAL A 248 -14.96 -23.60 35.76
CA VAL A 248 -14.41 -24.27 34.58
C VAL A 248 -13.94 -25.68 34.90
N THR A 249 -14.09 -26.56 33.91
CA THR A 249 -13.32 -27.81 33.81
C THR A 249 -12.12 -27.53 32.92
N ARG A 250 -10.93 -27.74 33.48
CA ARG A 250 -9.64 -27.43 32.84
C ARG A 250 -9.06 -28.62 32.09
N GLY A 251 -8.16 -28.36 31.14
CA GLY A 251 -7.47 -29.40 30.39
C GLY A 251 -8.39 -30.32 29.57
N VAL A 252 -9.51 -29.80 29.06
CA VAL A 252 -10.47 -30.64 28.31
C VAL A 252 -9.92 -31.02 26.93
N ASN A 253 -10.48 -32.06 26.32
CA ASN A 253 -10.05 -32.56 25.00
C ASN A 253 -8.55 -32.89 24.89
N GLY A 254 -7.92 -33.28 26.01
CA GLY A 254 -6.53 -33.72 26.05
C GLY A 254 -5.49 -32.60 26.11
N THR A 255 -5.88 -31.35 26.31
CA THR A 255 -4.91 -30.26 26.51
C THR A 255 -4.32 -30.28 27.92
N THR A 256 -3.05 -29.91 28.08
CA THR A 256 -2.39 -29.82 29.39
C THR A 256 -2.86 -28.61 30.18
N ILE A 257 -3.15 -28.82 31.48
CA ILE A 257 -3.50 -27.73 32.40
C ILE A 257 -2.25 -26.89 32.72
N ALA A 258 -2.32 -25.57 32.53
CA ALA A 258 -1.19 -24.66 32.72
C ALA A 258 -1.48 -23.52 33.72
N ASN A 259 -0.46 -22.72 34.07
CA ASN A 259 -0.67 -21.42 34.70
C ASN A 259 -0.85 -20.37 33.59
N HIS A 260 -1.86 -19.51 33.72
CA HIS A 260 -2.08 -18.39 32.79
C HIS A 260 -1.95 -17.06 33.53
N SER A 261 -1.31 -16.09 32.89
CA SER A 261 -1.09 -14.76 33.47
C SER A 261 -2.38 -13.93 33.45
N MET A 262 -2.47 -12.94 34.34
CA MET A 262 -3.49 -11.89 34.20
C MET A 262 -3.35 -11.24 32.80
N GLY A 263 -4.47 -10.97 32.15
CA GLY A 263 -4.52 -10.43 30.79
C GLY A 263 -4.42 -11.48 29.67
N SER A 264 -4.19 -12.76 29.97
CA SER A 264 -4.20 -13.81 28.93
C SER A 264 -5.54 -13.85 28.21
N VAL A 265 -5.51 -13.98 26.89
CA VAL A 265 -6.71 -13.93 26.04
C VAL A 265 -7.50 -15.24 26.20
N VAL A 266 -8.82 -15.11 26.37
CA VAL A 266 -9.78 -16.21 26.46
C VAL A 266 -10.68 -16.16 25.23
N ILE A 267 -10.63 -17.18 24.37
CA ILE A 267 -11.34 -17.20 23.07
C ILE A 267 -12.27 -18.40 23.00
N GLU A 268 -13.53 -18.20 22.60
CA GLU A 268 -14.49 -19.28 22.40
C GLU A 268 -14.03 -20.25 21.30
N LYS A 269 -13.97 -21.54 21.63
CA LYS A 269 -13.87 -22.60 20.63
C LYS A 269 -15.23 -22.76 19.97
N LYS A 270 -15.40 -22.13 18.80
CA LYS A 270 -16.64 -22.27 18.05
C LYS A 270 -16.76 -23.66 17.41
N ALA A 271 -17.91 -24.28 17.65
CA ALA A 271 -18.37 -25.44 16.89
C ALA A 271 -18.93 -25.06 15.51
N THR A 272 -19.32 -23.79 15.34
CA THR A 272 -19.74 -23.20 14.07
C THR A 272 -18.58 -22.45 13.41
N PRO A 273 -18.61 -22.23 12.09
CA PRO A 273 -17.58 -21.45 11.40
C PRO A 273 -17.48 -20.01 11.94
N ILE A 274 -16.27 -19.45 11.87
CA ILE A 274 -16.04 -18.01 12.05
C ILE A 274 -16.49 -17.31 10.77
N VAL A 275 -17.15 -16.14 10.89
CA VAL A 275 -17.70 -15.42 9.74
C VAL A 275 -17.01 -14.08 9.56
N PHE A 276 -16.60 -13.82 8.31
CA PHE A 276 -16.07 -12.52 7.90
C PHE A 276 -16.91 -11.96 6.76
N ILE A 277 -17.21 -10.67 6.82
CA ILE A 277 -17.86 -9.92 5.73
C ILE A 277 -16.80 -9.24 4.89
N LEU A 278 -16.89 -9.44 3.57
CA LEU A 278 -16.04 -8.79 2.59
C LEU A 278 -16.66 -7.53 2.01
N ALA A 279 -17.99 -7.53 1.85
CA ALA A 279 -18.71 -6.37 1.33
C ALA A 279 -20.15 -6.30 1.85
N ASP A 280 -20.66 -5.09 2.00
CA ASP A 280 -22.03 -4.77 2.41
C ASP A 280 -23.07 -4.95 1.30
N HIS A 281 -22.74 -5.79 0.31
CA HIS A 281 -23.57 -6.11 -0.84
C HIS A 281 -23.03 -7.37 -1.53
N ALA A 282 -23.77 -7.87 -2.51
CA ALA A 282 -23.35 -8.99 -3.33
C ALA A 282 -22.16 -8.62 -4.24
N LEU A 283 -21.26 -9.58 -4.45
CA LEU A 283 -20.12 -9.50 -5.35
C LEU A 283 -20.31 -10.42 -6.56
N ASP A 284 -19.63 -10.10 -7.66
CA ASP A 284 -19.59 -10.97 -8.84
C ASP A 284 -18.63 -12.15 -8.59
N THR A 285 -17.50 -11.89 -7.92
CA THR A 285 -16.50 -12.93 -7.59
C THR A 285 -15.79 -12.66 -6.26
N ILE A 286 -15.36 -13.75 -5.60
CA ILE A 286 -14.39 -13.75 -4.50
C ILE A 286 -13.23 -14.65 -4.92
N GLY A 287 -12.09 -14.03 -5.18
CA GLY A 287 -10.83 -14.63 -5.61
C GLY A 287 -10.04 -15.24 -4.46
N GLU A 288 -8.72 -15.04 -4.48
CA GLU A 288 -7.83 -15.55 -3.45
C GLU A 288 -8.04 -14.86 -2.11
N ILE A 289 -7.87 -15.63 -1.03
CA ILE A 289 -8.05 -15.19 0.35
C ILE A 289 -6.73 -15.38 1.08
N TYR A 290 -6.32 -14.33 1.77
CA TYR A 290 -5.04 -14.20 2.43
C TYR A 290 -5.22 -13.93 3.91
N ILE A 291 -4.34 -14.48 4.72
CA ILE A 291 -4.18 -14.18 6.14
C ILE A 291 -2.79 -13.58 6.32
N ARG A 292 -2.71 -12.42 6.96
CA ARG A 292 -1.42 -11.82 7.31
C ARG A 292 -0.97 -12.37 8.66
N VAL A 293 0.22 -12.96 8.66
CA VAL A 293 0.88 -13.52 9.85
C VAL A 293 2.28 -12.95 9.90
N ALA A 294 2.57 -12.12 10.91
CA ALA A 294 3.87 -11.49 11.09
C ALA A 294 4.38 -10.76 9.83
N GLY A 295 3.47 -10.04 9.15
CA GLY A 295 3.77 -9.30 7.92
C GLY A 295 3.83 -10.14 6.64
N VAL A 296 3.65 -11.47 6.70
CA VAL A 296 3.62 -12.35 5.53
C VAL A 296 2.18 -12.72 5.19
N ASP A 297 1.80 -12.57 3.93
CA ASP A 297 0.48 -12.95 3.43
C ASP A 297 0.48 -14.44 3.03
N VAL A 298 -0.28 -15.27 3.73
CA VAL A 298 -0.45 -16.70 3.45
C VAL A 298 -1.78 -16.93 2.73
N ASN A 299 -1.77 -17.63 1.60
CA ASN A 299 -3.00 -17.95 0.87
C ASN A 299 -3.74 -19.11 1.55
N ILE A 300 -4.97 -18.86 2.00
CA ILE A 300 -5.83 -19.85 2.70
C ILE A 300 -7.11 -20.15 1.93
N THR A 301 -7.13 -19.86 0.61
CA THR A 301 -8.34 -19.98 -0.23
C THR A 301 -8.97 -21.37 -0.18
N ALA A 302 -8.19 -22.43 0.02
CA ALA A 302 -8.68 -23.80 0.12
C ALA A 302 -9.34 -24.13 1.47
N SER A 303 -9.07 -23.33 2.51
CA SER A 303 -9.54 -23.56 3.89
C SER A 303 -10.83 -22.79 4.23
N VAL A 304 -11.44 -22.11 3.24
CA VAL A 304 -12.54 -21.17 3.45
C VAL A 304 -13.70 -21.43 2.50
N THR A 305 -14.93 -21.24 2.99
CA THR A 305 -16.13 -21.26 2.15
C THR A 305 -16.50 -19.83 1.77
N LYS A 306 -16.84 -19.61 0.49
CA LYS A 306 -17.14 -18.29 -0.06
C LYS A 306 -18.62 -18.14 -0.32
N TYR A 307 -19.17 -16.98 0.02
CA TYR A 307 -20.56 -16.60 -0.23
C TYR A 307 -20.58 -15.27 -0.97
N LEU A 308 -21.13 -15.27 -2.18
CA LEU A 308 -21.18 -14.06 -3.04
C LEU A 308 -22.22 -13.04 -2.57
N GLY A 309 -23.18 -13.44 -1.74
CA GLY A 309 -24.28 -12.58 -1.29
C GLY A 309 -25.44 -12.48 -2.28
N THR A 310 -25.35 -13.15 -3.45
CA THR A 310 -26.46 -13.29 -4.38
C THR A 310 -27.45 -14.36 -3.91
N SER A 311 -28.73 -14.25 -4.30
CA SER A 311 -29.71 -15.31 -4.05
C SER A 311 -29.18 -16.68 -4.52
N GLY A 312 -29.31 -17.71 -3.67
CA GLY A 312 -28.75 -19.04 -3.90
C GLY A 312 -27.26 -19.22 -3.55
N ASN A 313 -26.51 -18.14 -3.31
CA ASN A 313 -25.11 -18.14 -2.88
C ASN A 313 -24.85 -17.07 -1.80
N GLN A 314 -25.72 -17.05 -0.79
CA GLN A 314 -25.61 -16.15 0.36
C GLN A 314 -25.54 -16.95 1.66
N LEU A 315 -24.82 -16.42 2.64
CA LEU A 315 -24.83 -16.97 3.98
C LEU A 315 -26.14 -16.57 4.67
N ALA A 316 -26.91 -17.55 5.14
CA ALA A 316 -28.29 -17.32 5.60
C ALA A 316 -28.41 -16.27 6.71
N ALA A 317 -27.42 -16.16 7.60
CA ALA A 317 -27.39 -15.17 8.67
C ALA A 317 -27.11 -13.73 8.18
N TYR A 318 -26.55 -13.58 6.98
CA TYR A 318 -26.13 -12.30 6.41
C TYR A 318 -26.59 -12.19 4.93
N PRO A 319 -27.91 -12.20 4.67
CA PRO A 319 -28.44 -12.17 3.32
C PRO A 319 -28.02 -10.89 2.59
N GLY A 320 -27.76 -11.01 1.27
CA GLY A 320 -27.34 -9.87 0.45
C GLY A 320 -25.91 -9.39 0.66
N LYS A 321 -25.14 -9.97 1.60
CA LYS A 321 -23.74 -9.56 1.88
C LYS A 321 -22.76 -10.62 1.39
N ALA A 322 -21.64 -10.18 0.83
CA ALA A 322 -20.57 -11.08 0.48
C ALA A 322 -19.73 -11.42 1.72
N ALA A 323 -19.55 -12.72 1.96
CA ALA A 323 -18.96 -13.22 3.19
C ALA A 323 -18.08 -14.43 2.91
N ILE A 324 -17.20 -14.74 3.86
CA ILE A 324 -16.49 -16.01 3.90
C ILE A 324 -16.64 -16.64 5.28
N THR A 325 -16.53 -17.96 5.33
CA THR A 325 -16.46 -18.69 6.58
C THR A 325 -15.22 -19.56 6.65
N ILE A 326 -14.67 -19.64 7.85
CA ILE A 326 -13.49 -20.45 8.15
C ILE A 326 -13.93 -21.57 9.09
N ALA A 327 -13.69 -22.82 8.69
CA ALA A 327 -14.15 -23.98 9.44
C ALA A 327 -13.29 -24.18 10.70
N THR A 328 -13.88 -23.89 11.86
CA THR A 328 -13.37 -24.15 13.23
C THR A 328 -12.01 -23.54 13.59
N THR A 329 -11.91 -23.01 14.81
CA THR A 329 -10.71 -22.39 15.41
C THR A 329 -9.40 -23.22 15.37
N PRO A 330 -9.39 -24.58 15.42
CA PRO A 330 -8.14 -25.33 15.55
C PRO A 330 -7.28 -25.41 14.29
N ALA A 331 -7.88 -25.39 13.08
CA ALA A 331 -7.13 -25.62 11.85
C ALA A 331 -6.33 -24.39 11.38
N VAL A 332 -6.78 -23.17 11.70
CA VAL A 332 -6.02 -21.94 11.41
C VAL A 332 -4.87 -21.78 12.39
N MET A 333 -5.08 -22.03 13.69
CA MET A 333 -3.96 -22.05 14.65
C MET A 333 -2.96 -23.18 14.35
N GLN A 334 -3.41 -24.37 13.94
CA GLN A 334 -2.51 -25.46 13.54
C GLN A 334 -1.85 -25.27 12.17
N GLN A 335 -2.52 -24.74 11.13
CA GLN A 335 -1.86 -24.46 9.84
C GLN A 335 -0.86 -23.30 9.94
N ILE A 336 -1.13 -22.31 10.80
CA ILE A 336 -0.17 -21.23 11.12
C ILE A 336 1.02 -21.81 11.91
N TRP A 337 0.81 -22.81 12.76
CA TRP A 337 1.90 -23.57 13.40
C TRP A 337 2.62 -24.56 12.45
N LEU A 338 1.95 -25.11 11.44
CA LEU A 338 2.54 -26.07 10.48
C LEU A 338 3.26 -25.40 9.30
N ALA A 339 3.01 -24.12 9.00
CA ALA A 339 3.66 -23.41 7.90
C ALA A 339 5.06 -22.90 8.25
N ILE A 340 5.41 -22.81 9.54
CA ILE A 340 6.81 -22.94 9.95
C ILE A 340 7.06 -24.44 10.08
N ASN A 341 7.05 -25.13 8.94
CA ASN A 341 7.70 -26.42 8.90
C ASN A 341 9.14 -26.13 9.29
N ASN A 342 9.51 -26.51 10.50
CA ASN A 342 10.87 -26.49 11.01
C ASN A 342 11.74 -27.52 10.26
N ALA A 343 11.43 -27.79 8.99
CA ALA A 343 12.40 -28.02 7.95
C ALA A 343 12.97 -26.67 7.47
N LEU A 344 13.46 -25.84 8.41
CA LEU A 344 14.86 -25.49 8.28
C LEU A 344 15.58 -26.82 8.38
N ASP A 345 15.66 -27.51 7.24
CA ASP A 345 16.83 -28.29 6.94
C ASP A 345 17.94 -27.25 6.97
N VAL A 346 18.41 -26.95 8.18
CA VAL A 346 19.81 -26.67 8.35
C VAL A 346 20.44 -28.02 8.00
N ASP A 347 20.48 -28.29 6.69
CA ASP A 347 21.68 -28.83 6.12
C ASP A 347 22.71 -27.84 6.65
N GLN A 348 23.36 -28.22 7.75
CA GLN A 348 24.71 -27.76 8.00
C GLN A 348 25.46 -28.33 6.82
N GLY A 349 25.26 -27.69 5.66
CA GLY A 349 25.81 -28.07 4.39
C GLY A 349 27.24 -28.32 4.75
N ASN A 350 27.63 -29.58 4.56
CA ASN A 350 28.90 -30.07 5.03
C ASN A 350 29.94 -29.21 4.32
N HIS A 351 30.32 -28.11 4.96
CA HIS A 351 31.08 -27.06 4.32
C HIS A 351 32.50 -27.53 4.49
N THR A 352 33.04 -27.99 3.38
CA THR A 352 34.45 -28.25 3.30
C THR A 352 35.14 -26.90 3.39
N HIS A 353 35.79 -26.63 4.53
CA HIS A 353 36.77 -25.56 4.56
C HIS A 353 37.80 -25.88 3.47
N PRO A 354 38.07 -24.97 2.51
CA PRO A 354 39.18 -25.14 1.59
C PRO A 354 40.43 -25.39 2.43
N THR A 355 41.08 -26.52 2.20
CA THR A 355 42.22 -26.97 3.00
C THR A 355 43.29 -25.89 2.99
N SER A 356 43.56 -25.30 4.16
CA SER A 356 44.69 -24.37 4.28
C SER A 356 45.97 -25.19 4.17
N THR A 357 46.73 -24.96 3.11
CA THR A 357 48.07 -25.55 3.00
C THR A 357 49.05 -24.70 3.80
N SER A 358 49.76 -25.30 4.74
CA SER A 358 50.85 -24.63 5.46
C SER A 358 52.16 -24.91 4.73
N THR A 359 53.02 -23.90 4.60
CA THR A 359 54.38 -24.08 4.07
C THR A 359 55.37 -23.94 5.21
N THR A 360 56.08 -25.01 5.53
CA THR A 360 57.19 -25.00 6.49
C THR A 360 58.49 -24.80 5.74
N VAL A 361 59.25 -23.76 6.11
CA VAL A 361 60.56 -23.45 5.52
C VAL A 361 61.66 -24.04 6.41
N LEU A 362 62.49 -24.93 5.85
CA LEU A 362 63.65 -25.53 6.50
C LEU A 362 64.93 -24.83 6.01
N ARG A 363 65.33 -23.76 6.71
CA ARG A 363 66.59 -23.04 6.44
C ARG A 363 67.72 -23.56 7.33
N PRO A 364 68.92 -23.80 6.80
CA PRO A 364 70.10 -23.97 7.63
C PRO A 364 70.46 -22.62 8.30
N ASN A 365 70.82 -22.65 9.58
CA ASN A 365 71.09 -21.42 10.36
C ASN A 365 72.39 -20.69 9.97
N ASN A 366 73.19 -21.21 9.04
CA ASN A 366 74.47 -20.63 8.63
C ASN A 366 74.58 -20.49 7.11
N VAL A 367 75.07 -19.33 6.65
CA VAL A 367 75.43 -19.05 5.25
C VAL A 367 76.67 -19.89 4.88
N ILE A 368 76.56 -20.73 3.85
CA ILE A 368 77.68 -21.54 3.34
C ILE A 368 78.24 -20.84 2.12
N TYR A 369 79.42 -20.23 2.24
CA TYR A 369 80.13 -19.66 1.09
C TYR A 369 80.90 -20.78 0.37
N VAL A 370 80.42 -21.23 -0.79
CA VAL A 370 81.21 -22.07 -1.69
C VAL A 370 81.91 -21.15 -2.69
N TYR A 371 83.21 -20.93 -2.49
CA TYR A 371 84.04 -20.22 -3.46
C TYR A 371 84.66 -21.22 -4.44
N GLY A 372 84.31 -21.09 -5.72
CA GLY A 372 85.07 -21.68 -6.82
C GLY A 372 86.34 -20.88 -7.04
N GLY A 373 87.35 -21.06 -6.20
CA GLY A 373 88.63 -20.35 -6.33
C GLY A 373 89.68 -20.93 -5.40
N THR A 374 90.85 -21.24 -5.96
CA THR A 374 92.01 -21.87 -5.32
C THR A 374 92.42 -21.15 -4.04
N LEU A 375 92.32 -21.82 -2.88
CA LEU A 375 92.96 -21.39 -1.64
C LEU A 375 94.24 -22.19 -1.43
N ALA A 376 95.37 -21.48 -1.44
CA ALA A 376 96.69 -22.03 -1.18
C ALA A 376 96.82 -22.45 0.29
N ASN A 377 97.27 -23.70 0.49
CA ASN A 377 97.65 -24.29 1.77
C ASN A 377 98.69 -23.44 2.52
N ASN A 378 98.41 -23.07 3.77
CA ASN A 378 99.46 -22.94 4.78
C ASN A 378 98.94 -23.10 6.22
N TYR A 379 99.30 -24.26 6.79
CA TYR A 379 99.62 -24.57 8.19
C TYR A 379 98.58 -24.44 9.33
N ASN A 380 98.41 -25.60 9.97
CA ASN A 380 98.13 -25.89 11.38
C ASN A 380 96.77 -25.54 11.99
N GLY A 381 95.95 -26.59 12.14
CA GLY A 381 95.63 -27.16 13.45
C GLY A 381 95.02 -26.24 14.51
N THR A 382 93.79 -26.58 14.89
CA THR A 382 93.20 -26.32 16.21
C THR A 382 92.47 -24.98 16.38
N TYR A 383 91.39 -24.68 15.66
CA TYR A 383 90.28 -23.84 16.16
C TYR A 383 89.06 -23.96 15.23
N ALA A 384 88.01 -24.66 15.69
CA ALA A 384 86.58 -24.41 15.42
C ALA A 384 85.70 -25.64 15.76
N GLN A 385 85.90 -26.24 16.94
CA GLN A 385 84.87 -27.00 17.63
C GLN A 385 84.37 -26.12 18.78
N ARG A 386 83.51 -25.15 18.46
CA ARG A 386 82.61 -24.44 19.39
C ARG A 386 81.83 -23.34 18.66
N ALA A 387 80.52 -23.53 18.54
CA ALA A 387 79.48 -22.53 18.84
C ALA A 387 78.14 -23.02 18.24
N PHE A 388 77.29 -23.61 19.08
CA PHE A 388 75.84 -23.48 18.96
C PHE A 388 75.28 -23.51 20.39
N ASP A 389 75.39 -22.36 21.07
CA ASP A 389 74.56 -22.08 22.23
C ASP A 389 73.24 -21.49 21.74
N ASN A 390 72.20 -22.31 21.88
CA ASN A 390 70.96 -22.03 22.59
C ASN A 390 70.37 -20.60 22.45
N ASP A 391 69.36 -20.43 21.59
CA ASP A 391 68.16 -19.71 22.00
C ASP A 391 66.88 -20.28 21.34
N THR A 392 65.83 -20.20 22.16
CA THR A 392 64.49 -20.76 22.20
C THR A 392 63.65 -20.87 20.90
N ALA A 393 63.53 -22.10 20.38
CA ALA A 393 62.32 -22.58 19.69
C ALA A 393 62.21 -24.12 19.84
N THR A 394 61.34 -24.58 20.73
CA THR A 394 61.29 -25.96 21.26
C THR A 394 60.67 -27.01 20.32
N TYR A 395 60.66 -26.81 19.00
CA TYR A 395 60.21 -27.83 18.06
C TYR A 395 61.15 -27.88 16.85
N MET A 396 61.79 -29.04 16.65
CA MET A 396 62.74 -29.39 15.58
C MET A 396 64.23 -29.11 15.86
N GLN A 397 64.78 -29.74 16.89
CA GLN A 397 66.24 -29.92 17.00
C GLN A 397 66.64 -31.33 16.53
N GLY A 398 66.93 -31.43 15.23
CA GLY A 398 67.71 -32.54 14.64
C GLY A 398 69.09 -32.02 14.26
N ASN A 399 70.15 -32.73 14.66
CA ASN A 399 71.54 -32.35 14.37
C ASN A 399 71.80 -32.29 12.85
N LEU A 400 71.98 -31.09 12.32
CA LEU A 400 72.36 -30.85 10.92
C LEU A 400 73.86 -31.11 10.74
N ALA A 401 74.24 -32.28 10.23
CA ALA A 401 75.63 -32.58 9.86
C ALA A 401 75.86 -32.27 8.38
N VAL A 402 76.49 -31.14 8.08
CA VAL A 402 76.93 -30.81 6.71
C VAL A 402 78.25 -31.54 6.43
N GLN A 403 78.21 -32.63 5.65
CA GLN A 403 79.42 -33.22 5.09
C GLN A 403 79.76 -32.53 3.75
N LEU A 404 80.69 -31.59 3.79
CA LEU A 404 81.35 -31.09 2.59
C LEU A 404 82.43 -32.09 2.18
N SER A 405 82.18 -32.85 1.12
CA SER A 405 83.24 -33.59 0.41
C SER A 405 83.67 -32.75 -0.79
N GLN A 406 84.79 -32.05 -0.65
CA GLN A 406 85.44 -31.35 -1.75
C GLN A 406 86.72 -32.12 -2.09
N VAL A 407 86.69 -32.85 -3.20
CA VAL A 407 87.91 -33.42 -3.80
C VAL A 407 88.29 -32.51 -4.96
N CYS A 408 89.36 -31.75 -4.79
CA CYS A 408 90.00 -30.99 -5.86
C CYS A 408 91.34 -31.65 -6.18
N ASP A 409 91.37 -32.56 -7.17
CA ASP A 409 92.27 -32.44 -8.32
C ASP A 409 91.97 -33.56 -9.34
N GLY A 410 91.57 -33.18 -10.55
CA GLY A 410 91.50 -34.04 -11.74
C GLY A 410 90.42 -35.13 -11.78
N THR A 411 89.68 -35.19 -12.90
CA THR A 411 88.67 -36.20 -13.31
C THR A 411 87.24 -36.01 -12.75
N TYR A 412 86.30 -35.92 -13.69
CA TYR A 412 84.93 -35.38 -13.61
C TYR A 412 83.96 -36.04 -12.60
N ASN A 413 83.04 -35.20 -12.07
CA ASN A 413 81.74 -35.48 -11.43
C ASN A 413 81.63 -35.68 -9.90
N ALA A 414 82.22 -34.81 -9.08
CA ALA A 414 81.76 -34.65 -7.69
C ALA A 414 81.22 -33.22 -7.47
N SER A 415 79.92 -33.08 -7.21
CA SER A 415 79.30 -31.82 -6.77
C SER A 415 78.91 -31.94 -5.30
N PRO A 416 78.92 -30.85 -4.52
CA PRO A 416 78.59 -30.90 -3.11
C PRO A 416 77.15 -31.40 -2.92
N GLY A 417 77.01 -32.50 -2.20
CA GLY A 417 75.74 -33.05 -1.76
C GLY A 417 75.44 -32.58 -0.35
N PHE A 418 74.21 -32.14 -0.11
CA PHE A 418 73.73 -31.83 1.25
C PHE A 418 72.95 -33.04 1.77
N THR A 419 73.35 -33.54 2.94
CA THR A 419 72.66 -34.64 3.63
C THR A 419 71.95 -34.06 4.84
N TYR A 420 70.63 -34.26 4.92
CA TYR A 420 69.82 -33.84 6.08
C TYR A 420 69.60 -35.02 7.01
N THR A 421 69.98 -34.88 8.28
CA THR A 421 69.66 -35.85 9.34
C THR A 421 68.46 -35.40 10.14
N THR A 422 67.34 -36.13 9.93
CA THR A 422 66.15 -36.25 10.79
C THR A 422 65.46 -34.96 11.26
N VAL A 423 64.42 -34.55 10.54
CA VAL A 423 63.24 -33.91 11.14
C VAL A 423 62.20 -35.00 11.39
N ASN A 424 62.06 -35.45 12.64
CA ASN A 424 60.96 -36.34 13.03
C ASN A 424 59.71 -35.49 13.26
N ASN A 425 58.59 -35.88 12.63
CA ASN A 425 57.21 -35.37 12.80
C ASN A 425 56.67 -34.34 11.79
N ILE A 426 56.85 -34.54 10.48
CA ILE A 426 55.92 -33.94 9.49
C ILE A 426 55.07 -35.05 8.87
N ALA A 427 53.91 -35.33 9.50
CA ALA A 427 53.07 -36.50 9.19
C ALA A 427 52.17 -36.35 7.94
N SER A 428 52.32 -35.28 7.15
CA SER A 428 51.38 -34.96 6.07
C SER A 428 51.99 -34.04 5.01
N CYS A 429 53.08 -34.48 4.42
CA CYS A 429 53.72 -33.76 3.32
C CYS A 429 52.93 -33.90 2.01
N LEU A 430 52.77 -32.79 1.29
CA LEU A 430 52.13 -32.76 -0.03
C LEU A 430 53.18 -32.51 -1.11
N ASN A 431 53.95 -31.43 -0.97
CA ASN A 431 54.92 -31.00 -1.98
C ASN A 431 56.20 -30.47 -1.32
N ILE A 432 57.32 -30.56 -2.05
CA ILE A 432 58.61 -29.99 -1.67
C ILE A 432 59.16 -29.12 -2.79
N ARG A 433 59.85 -28.04 -2.45
CA ARG A 433 60.70 -27.28 -3.38
C ARG A 433 62.00 -26.85 -2.72
N VAL A 434 63.01 -26.58 -3.52
CA VAL A 434 64.31 -26.07 -3.10
C VAL A 434 64.36 -24.58 -3.38
N GLY A 435 64.71 -23.79 -2.36
CA GLY A 435 65.06 -22.39 -2.49
C GLY A 435 66.58 -22.24 -2.48
N VAL A 436 67.12 -21.39 -3.36
CA VAL A 436 68.55 -21.12 -3.48
C VAL A 436 68.76 -19.61 -3.63
N VAL A 437 69.65 -19.03 -2.84
CA VAL A 437 70.20 -17.70 -3.12
C VAL A 437 71.51 -17.88 -3.85
N ALA A 438 71.56 -17.42 -5.10
CA ALA A 438 72.76 -17.45 -5.93
C ALA A 438 73.17 -16.05 -6.36
N GLU A 439 74.47 -15.84 -6.47
CA GLU A 439 75.10 -14.64 -7.00
C GLU A 439 76.13 -15.05 -8.04
N CYS A 440 76.08 -14.48 -9.24
CA CYS A 440 77.12 -14.67 -10.26
C CYS A 440 77.84 -13.35 -10.49
N GLY A 441 79.18 -13.36 -10.43
CA GLY A 441 79.99 -12.16 -10.65
C GLY A 441 80.20 -11.79 -12.12
N TYR A 442 80.03 -12.72 -13.06
CA TYR A 442 80.42 -12.54 -14.47
C TYR A 442 79.57 -13.38 -15.45
N ASP A 443 79.34 -12.85 -16.65
CA ASP A 443 78.50 -13.45 -17.70
C ASP A 443 79.23 -14.58 -18.46
N TYR A 444 79.22 -15.79 -17.92
CA TYR A 444 79.83 -16.97 -18.59
C TYR A 444 78.81 -17.93 -19.21
N GLY A 445 77.58 -17.46 -19.49
CA GLY A 445 76.60 -18.14 -20.36
C GLY A 445 76.15 -19.55 -19.96
N SER A 446 76.62 -20.09 -18.82
CA SER A 446 76.36 -21.46 -18.39
C SER A 446 75.35 -21.47 -17.25
N PRO A 447 74.16 -22.08 -17.42
CA PRO A 447 73.13 -22.06 -16.39
C PRO A 447 73.50 -22.93 -15.19
N VAL A 448 73.32 -22.39 -13.98
CA VAL A 448 73.35 -23.18 -12.74
C VAL A 448 72.13 -24.10 -12.72
N ARG A 449 72.30 -25.37 -12.37
CA ARG A 449 71.19 -26.32 -12.28
C ARG A 449 70.97 -26.78 -10.85
N ILE A 450 69.72 -26.73 -10.40
CA ILE A 450 69.27 -27.34 -9.16
C ILE A 450 68.72 -28.72 -9.51
N GLN A 451 69.30 -29.76 -8.90
CA GLN A 451 68.83 -31.13 -9.03
C GLN A 451 68.29 -31.62 -7.69
N LEU A 452 67.06 -32.10 -7.66
CA LEU A 452 66.44 -32.73 -6.48
C LEU A 452 66.43 -34.24 -6.68
N PHE A 453 66.85 -34.98 -5.67
CA PHE A 453 66.86 -36.44 -5.68
C PHE A 453 65.99 -36.97 -4.55
N ILE A 454 64.98 -37.79 -4.86
CA ILE A 454 64.14 -38.47 -3.87
C ILE A 454 64.32 -39.96 -4.08
N LYS A 455 64.61 -40.71 -3.00
CA LYS A 455 64.98 -42.14 -3.07
C LYS A 455 66.12 -42.46 -4.06
N GLY A 456 67.08 -41.54 -4.19
CA GLY A 456 68.21 -41.66 -5.12
C GLY A 456 67.87 -41.44 -6.61
N VAL A 457 66.61 -41.16 -6.95
CA VAL A 457 66.18 -40.83 -8.33
C VAL A 457 66.13 -39.31 -8.48
N MET A 458 66.72 -38.77 -9.56
CA MET A 458 66.60 -37.35 -9.90
C MET A 458 65.15 -37.05 -10.28
N VAL A 459 64.43 -36.36 -9.39
CA VAL A 459 63.02 -36.00 -9.58
C VAL A 459 62.84 -34.62 -10.18
N LEU A 460 63.86 -33.76 -10.08
CA LEU A 460 63.86 -32.43 -10.66
C LEU A 460 65.26 -32.08 -11.16
N ASN A 461 65.33 -31.40 -12.32
CA ASN A 461 66.55 -30.81 -12.87
C ASN A 461 66.21 -29.47 -13.52
N GLN A 462 66.26 -28.39 -12.74
CA GLN A 462 65.82 -27.06 -13.17
C GLN A 462 67.03 -26.16 -13.39
N ALA A 463 67.13 -25.59 -14.60
CA ALA A 463 68.09 -24.53 -14.88
C ALA A 463 67.59 -23.22 -14.24
N ILE A 464 68.48 -22.56 -13.50
CA ILE A 464 68.30 -21.18 -13.08
C ILE A 464 68.76 -20.31 -14.25
N GLY A 465 67.87 -19.47 -14.80
CA GLY A 465 68.22 -18.57 -15.91
C GLY A 465 69.35 -17.62 -15.53
N ASN A 466 70.10 -17.08 -16.50
CA ASN A 466 71.26 -16.21 -16.27
C ASN A 466 70.97 -15.13 -15.23
N VAL A 467 71.63 -15.24 -14.06
CA VAL A 467 71.40 -14.33 -12.95
C VAL A 467 72.54 -13.32 -12.86
N PHE A 468 72.28 -12.08 -13.27
CA PHE A 468 73.26 -10.99 -13.23
C PHE A 468 73.33 -10.25 -11.87
N ALA A 469 72.52 -10.66 -10.88
CA ALA A 469 72.46 -10.04 -9.55
C ALA A 469 72.09 -11.07 -8.48
N SER A 470 72.50 -10.87 -7.21
CA SER A 470 72.11 -11.76 -6.10
C SER A 470 70.59 -11.92 -6.06
N GLY A 471 70.09 -13.14 -6.25
CA GLY A 471 68.65 -13.42 -6.33
C GLY A 471 68.27 -14.72 -5.63
N THR A 472 67.02 -14.77 -5.18
CA THR A 472 66.39 -15.98 -4.63
C THR A 472 65.68 -16.73 -5.74
N PHE A 473 66.03 -17.99 -5.93
CA PHE A 473 65.46 -18.89 -6.93
C PHE A 473 64.75 -20.04 -6.26
N TYR A 474 63.59 -20.39 -6.79
CA TYR A 474 62.82 -21.54 -6.34
C TYR A 474 62.72 -22.56 -7.45
N THR A 475 62.80 -23.82 -7.05
CA THR A 475 62.33 -24.88 -7.92
C THR A 475 60.81 -24.90 -8.02
N GLY A 476 60.28 -25.56 -9.04
CA GLY A 476 58.89 -26.02 -9.02
C GLY A 476 58.60 -26.90 -7.79
N TRP A 477 57.33 -26.91 -7.37
CA TRP A 477 56.84 -27.85 -6.36
C TRP A 477 56.85 -29.27 -6.92
N TYR A 478 57.45 -30.19 -6.17
CA TYR A 478 57.46 -31.62 -6.49
C TYR A 478 56.61 -32.38 -5.47
N PRO A 479 55.63 -33.20 -5.89
CA PRO A 479 54.83 -34.00 -4.98
C PRO A 479 55.70 -35.01 -4.22
N PHE A 480 55.59 -35.05 -2.90
CA PHE A 480 56.23 -36.10 -2.11
C PHE A 480 55.34 -36.51 -0.94
N THR A 481 55.21 -37.81 -0.73
CA THR A 481 54.20 -38.40 0.16
C THR A 481 54.71 -38.73 1.55
N ASN A 482 56.03 -38.82 1.76
CA ASN A 482 56.60 -39.14 3.06
C ASN A 482 57.99 -38.52 3.24
N MET A 483 58.25 -37.94 4.41
CA MET A 483 59.60 -37.47 4.78
C MET A 483 60.62 -38.62 4.78
N SER A 484 60.18 -39.86 5.03
CA SER A 484 61.05 -41.04 4.97
C SER A 484 61.71 -41.26 3.60
N ASP A 485 61.08 -40.77 2.53
CA ASP A 485 61.60 -40.88 1.16
C ASP A 485 62.82 -40.00 0.91
N LEU A 486 63.04 -39.00 1.78
CA LEU A 486 64.25 -38.18 1.77
C LEU A 486 65.44 -38.90 2.43
N TYR A 487 65.18 -39.97 3.17
CA TYR A 487 66.19 -40.65 4.01
C TYR A 487 66.61 -42.04 3.52
N SER A 488 66.07 -42.56 2.42
CA SER A 488 66.42 -43.93 1.98
C SER A 488 67.84 -44.01 1.42
N TYR A 489 68.76 -44.51 2.25
CA TYR A 489 70.11 -44.96 1.89
C TYR A 489 70.03 -46.07 0.81
N PRO A 490 70.96 -46.18 -0.17
CA PRO A 490 72.32 -45.65 -0.16
C PRO A 490 72.59 -44.73 -1.37
N SER A 491 72.29 -43.44 -1.27
CA SER A 491 72.93 -42.43 -2.14
C SER A 491 72.94 -41.08 -1.43
N THR A 492 74.13 -40.53 -1.27
CA THR A 492 74.54 -39.49 -0.33
C THR A 492 74.14 -38.05 -0.73
N SER A 493 72.98 -37.82 -1.34
CA SER A 493 72.51 -36.45 -1.65
C SER A 493 71.00 -36.39 -1.84
N PHE A 494 70.33 -35.55 -1.05
CA PHE A 494 68.90 -35.28 -1.20
C PHE A 494 68.64 -34.15 -2.21
N ALA A 495 69.48 -33.12 -2.22
CA ALA A 495 69.57 -32.18 -3.33
C ALA A 495 71.03 -31.93 -3.69
N LYS A 496 71.26 -31.72 -4.97
CA LYS A 496 72.56 -31.46 -5.54
C LYS A 496 72.45 -30.19 -6.37
N ILE A 497 73.28 -29.20 -6.06
CA ILE A 497 73.49 -28.08 -6.97
C ILE A 497 74.64 -28.46 -7.89
N VAL A 498 74.35 -28.53 -9.18
CA VAL A 498 75.37 -28.78 -10.18
C VAL A 498 75.67 -27.46 -10.86
N MET A 499 76.82 -26.90 -10.50
CA MET A 499 77.44 -25.83 -11.27
C MET A 499 78.17 -26.48 -12.43
N GLN A 500 77.72 -26.22 -13.65
CA GLN A 500 78.44 -26.68 -14.84
C GLN A 500 79.67 -25.80 -15.06
N ASN A 501 80.80 -26.43 -15.39
CA ASN A 501 82.14 -25.84 -15.43
C ASN A 501 82.20 -24.44 -16.07
N GLY A 502 82.88 -23.50 -15.39
CA GLY A 502 83.28 -22.20 -15.96
C GLY A 502 82.57 -20.95 -15.41
N SER A 503 81.62 -21.08 -14.47
CA SER A 503 80.89 -19.94 -13.91
C SER A 503 81.31 -19.61 -12.47
N ASP A 504 81.65 -18.35 -12.18
CA ASP A 504 81.85 -17.77 -10.83
C ASP A 504 80.51 -17.62 -10.05
N CYS A 505 79.63 -18.60 -10.18
CA CYS A 505 78.37 -18.64 -9.44
C CYS A 505 78.64 -19.07 -8.00
N ARG A 506 78.27 -18.21 -7.06
CA ARG A 506 78.31 -18.48 -5.62
C ARG A 506 76.89 -18.78 -5.17
N CYS A 507 76.69 -19.97 -4.60
CA CYS A 507 75.50 -20.26 -3.84
C CYS A 507 75.72 -19.73 -2.41
N LYS A 508 74.92 -18.75 -1.98
CA LYS A 508 74.99 -18.18 -0.62
C LYS A 508 74.15 -18.99 0.36
N GLU A 509 72.98 -19.43 -0.06
CA GLU A 509 72.01 -20.10 0.80
C GLU A 509 71.21 -21.14 0.02
N ILE A 510 70.88 -22.26 0.68
CA ILE A 510 69.98 -23.30 0.16
C ILE A 510 69.02 -23.67 1.29
N TRP A 511 67.73 -23.75 0.99
CA TRP A 511 66.72 -24.23 1.92
C TRP A 511 65.68 -25.08 1.20
N PHE A 512 64.84 -25.75 2.00
CA PHE A 512 63.70 -26.49 1.48
C PHE A 512 62.42 -25.85 1.99
N GLU A 513 61.39 -25.86 1.16
CA GLU A 513 60.04 -25.54 1.58
C GLU A 513 59.19 -26.78 1.41
N ILE A 514 58.51 -27.17 2.48
CA ILE A 514 57.64 -28.33 2.54
C ILE A 514 56.23 -27.83 2.73
N GLN A 515 55.38 -28.09 1.74
CA GLN A 515 53.96 -27.87 1.85
C GLN A 515 53.33 -29.06 2.56
N THR A 516 52.67 -28.81 3.69
CA THR A 516 51.94 -29.83 4.43
C THR A 516 50.44 -29.63 4.26
N GLY A 517 49.72 -30.73 4.12
CA GLY A 517 48.28 -30.76 4.30
C GLY A 517 48.00 -30.95 5.78
N THR A 518 47.02 -30.26 6.34
CA THR A 518 46.42 -30.77 7.58
C THR A 518 45.79 -32.12 7.25
N ALA A 519 46.20 -33.18 7.94
CA ALA A 519 45.47 -34.44 7.89
C ALA A 519 44.01 -34.10 8.14
N THR A 520 43.10 -34.56 7.29
CA THR A 520 41.67 -34.44 7.50
C THR A 520 41.33 -35.18 8.79
N THR A 521 41.45 -34.50 9.93
CA THR A 521 40.65 -34.85 11.08
C THR A 521 39.23 -34.55 10.67
N TYR A 522 38.56 -35.58 10.14
CA TYR A 522 37.17 -35.78 10.49
C TYR A 522 37.14 -35.70 12.01
N SER A 523 36.75 -34.55 12.55
CA SER A 523 36.12 -34.52 13.84
C SER A 523 34.74 -35.12 13.54
N PRO A 524 34.45 -36.41 13.84
CA PRO A 524 33.08 -36.73 14.14
C PRO A 524 32.74 -35.76 15.27
N ALA A 525 31.82 -34.83 15.02
CA ALA A 525 31.23 -34.08 16.11
C ALA A 525 30.78 -35.15 17.10
N ALA A 526 31.54 -35.29 18.20
CA ALA A 526 31.14 -36.13 19.30
C ALA A 526 29.78 -35.57 19.67
N GLY A 527 28.75 -36.37 19.36
CA GLY A 527 27.38 -36.05 19.67
C GLY A 527 27.32 -35.83 21.16
N VAL A 528 27.46 -34.57 21.56
CA VAL A 528 26.68 -34.07 22.68
C VAL A 528 25.26 -34.20 22.16
N ALA A 529 24.67 -35.37 22.42
CA ALA A 529 23.25 -35.48 22.52
C ALA A 529 22.87 -34.45 23.58
N LEU A 530 22.54 -33.24 23.13
CA LEU A 530 21.59 -32.41 23.84
C LEU A 530 20.26 -33.18 23.75
N THR A 531 20.14 -34.23 24.56
CA THR A 531 18.89 -34.59 25.23
C THR A 531 18.69 -33.67 26.43
N GLY A 532 18.98 -32.38 26.25
CA GLY A 532 18.06 -31.41 26.78
C GLY A 532 16.97 -31.38 25.74
N ASP A 533 15.73 -31.65 26.14
CA ASP A 533 14.62 -31.08 25.40
C ASP A 533 15.04 -29.63 25.13
N LEU A 534 15.19 -29.25 23.85
CA LEU A 534 14.99 -27.85 23.50
C LEU A 534 13.49 -27.62 23.66
N SER A 535 13.05 -27.70 24.90
CA SER A 535 11.92 -27.00 25.40
C SER A 535 12.30 -25.55 25.22
N LEU A 536 11.90 -25.01 24.07
CA LEU A 536 11.44 -23.63 24.01
C LEU A 536 10.22 -23.52 24.96
N ILE A 537 10.45 -23.73 26.27
CA ILE A 537 9.71 -23.09 27.36
C ILE A 537 10.42 -21.75 27.63
N GLY A 538 10.87 -21.09 26.55
CA GLY A 538 10.45 -19.72 26.44
C GLY A 538 8.94 -19.80 26.28
N ASN A 539 8.23 -19.55 27.38
CA ASN A 539 6.89 -19.00 27.30
C ASN A 539 7.04 -17.76 26.42
N SER A 540 6.95 -17.94 25.10
CA SER A 540 6.77 -16.86 24.16
C SER A 540 5.33 -16.45 24.39
N ILE A 541 5.16 -15.65 25.43
CA ILE A 541 3.95 -14.92 25.81
C ILE A 541 3.59 -13.88 24.72
N ALA A 542 4.12 -14.04 23.50
CA ALA A 542 4.09 -13.07 22.42
C ALA A 542 3.83 -13.69 21.02
N ASN A 543 3.83 -15.02 20.85
CA ASN A 543 3.55 -15.65 19.55
C ASN A 543 2.25 -16.46 19.56
N VAL A 544 1.23 -15.99 20.28
CA VAL A 544 -0.10 -16.07 19.67
C VAL A 544 0.01 -15.17 18.46
N TYR A 545 0.30 -15.74 17.28
CA TYR A 545 0.15 -15.01 16.04
C TYR A 545 -1.34 -14.70 15.93
N THR A 546 -1.73 -13.59 16.54
CA THR A 546 -3.02 -12.98 16.32
C THR A 546 -3.12 -12.79 14.82
N MET A 547 -4.25 -13.21 14.26
CA MET A 547 -4.56 -12.86 12.88
C MET A 547 -4.53 -11.34 12.76
N ASP A 548 -3.44 -10.78 12.24
CA ASP A 548 -3.31 -9.32 12.12
C ASP A 548 -4.37 -8.80 11.16
N GLN A 549 -4.61 -9.52 10.06
CA GLN A 549 -5.58 -9.15 9.05
C GLN A 549 -5.96 -10.34 8.15
N LEU A 550 -7.25 -10.51 7.89
CA LEU A 550 -7.78 -11.37 6.83
C LEU A 550 -8.13 -10.49 5.62
N MET A 551 -7.76 -10.92 4.41
CA MET A 551 -7.96 -10.14 3.18
C MET A 551 -8.45 -11.02 2.04
N ALA A 552 -9.14 -10.44 1.05
CA ALA A 552 -9.52 -11.16 -0.16
C ALA A 552 -9.39 -10.31 -1.41
N ASN A 553 -9.08 -10.96 -2.54
CA ASN A 553 -9.28 -10.39 -3.86
C ASN A 553 -10.78 -10.50 -4.21
N VAL A 554 -11.44 -9.39 -4.51
CA VAL A 554 -12.87 -9.33 -4.75
C VAL A 554 -13.17 -8.58 -6.04
N ALA A 555 -14.31 -8.88 -6.67
CA ALA A 555 -14.77 -8.08 -7.80
C ALA A 555 -16.28 -7.91 -7.85
N ARG A 556 -16.69 -6.70 -8.24
CA ARG A 556 -18.04 -6.31 -8.68
C ARG A 556 -17.92 -5.50 -9.97
N THR A 557 -17.60 -6.21 -11.04
CA THR A 557 -17.40 -5.70 -12.40
C THR A 557 -18.64 -5.05 -13.00
N THR A 558 -19.84 -5.45 -12.55
CA THR A 558 -21.12 -4.88 -12.99
C THR A 558 -21.26 -3.37 -12.72
N VAL A 559 -20.46 -2.80 -11.80
CA VAL A 559 -20.47 -1.37 -11.46
C VAL A 559 -19.12 -0.67 -11.71
N ALA A 560 -18.30 -1.19 -12.63
CA ALA A 560 -16.94 -0.68 -12.87
C ALA A 560 -16.87 0.65 -13.66
N THR A 561 -18.01 1.25 -14.02
CA THR A 561 -18.02 2.58 -14.67
C THR A 561 -18.42 3.66 -13.67
N PRO A 562 -17.97 4.92 -13.83
CA PRO A 562 -18.23 5.98 -12.87
C PRO A 562 -19.73 6.25 -12.69
N LEU A 563 -20.50 6.22 -13.79
CA LEU A 563 -21.95 6.41 -13.74
C LEU A 563 -22.66 5.29 -12.95
N LEU A 564 -22.26 4.03 -13.17
CA LEU A 564 -22.86 2.90 -12.44
C LEU A 564 -22.47 2.91 -10.96
N ALA A 565 -21.23 3.29 -10.65
CA ALA A 565 -20.78 3.47 -9.27
C ALA A 565 -21.58 4.58 -8.56
N CYS A 566 -21.77 5.73 -9.21
CA CYS A 566 -22.66 6.79 -8.69
C CYS A 566 -24.08 6.29 -8.48
N ASN A 567 -24.66 5.54 -9.42
CA ASN A 567 -26.01 5.01 -9.30
C ASN A 567 -26.16 4.00 -8.16
N ASP A 568 -25.14 3.18 -7.90
CA ASP A 568 -25.13 2.30 -6.74
C ASP A 568 -25.16 3.09 -5.43
N ILE A 569 -24.33 4.14 -5.30
CA ILE A 569 -24.34 5.03 -4.13
C ILE A 569 -25.70 5.69 -3.95
N LEU A 570 -26.27 6.25 -5.02
CA LEU A 570 -27.57 6.92 -4.99
C LEU A 570 -28.69 5.97 -4.55
N SER A 571 -28.68 4.73 -5.03
CA SER A 571 -29.67 3.72 -4.65
C SER A 571 -29.64 3.40 -3.15
N ARG A 572 -28.46 3.40 -2.52
CA ARG A 572 -28.28 3.10 -1.09
C ARG A 572 -28.83 4.19 -0.18
N VAL A 573 -28.85 5.44 -0.65
CA VAL A 573 -29.45 6.58 0.06
C VAL A 573 -30.88 6.88 -0.42
N GLY A 574 -31.48 6.00 -1.21
CA GLY A 574 -32.86 6.16 -1.71
C GLY A 574 -33.03 7.37 -2.64
N TYR A 575 -31.98 7.72 -3.40
CA TYR A 575 -32.00 8.83 -4.36
C TYR A 575 -32.12 8.30 -5.80
N PRO A 576 -32.84 9.00 -6.70
CA PRO A 576 -32.96 8.59 -8.10
C PRO A 576 -31.60 8.41 -8.81
N ALA A 577 -31.55 7.46 -9.75
CA ALA A 577 -30.35 7.20 -10.53
C ALA A 577 -29.92 8.45 -11.34
N ALA A 578 -28.62 8.68 -11.40
CA ALA A 578 -28.03 9.70 -12.25
C ALA A 578 -28.09 9.31 -13.72
N THR A 579 -28.19 10.34 -14.56
CA THR A 579 -27.95 10.26 -16.00
C THR A 579 -26.53 10.71 -16.32
N GLY A 580 -25.97 10.38 -17.48
CA GLY A 580 -24.61 10.80 -17.79
C GLY A 580 -24.16 10.43 -19.17
N SER A 581 -23.03 11.00 -19.58
CA SER A 581 -22.40 10.67 -20.86
C SER A 581 -21.73 9.30 -20.79
N SER A 582 -21.93 8.48 -21.83
CA SER A 582 -21.18 7.24 -22.05
C SER A 582 -19.69 7.45 -22.29
N ASN A 583 -19.24 8.69 -22.51
CA ASN A 583 -17.85 9.02 -22.81
C ASN A 583 -16.94 9.00 -21.58
N ILE A 584 -17.50 8.85 -20.37
CA ILE A 584 -16.73 8.70 -19.14
C ILE A 584 -16.43 7.21 -18.96
N THR A 585 -15.33 6.74 -19.57
CA THR A 585 -14.97 5.32 -19.64
C THR A 585 -13.90 4.90 -18.64
N THR A 586 -13.54 5.78 -17.71
CA THR A 586 -12.54 5.49 -16.68
C THR A 586 -13.00 4.31 -15.82
N ALA A 587 -12.24 3.21 -15.84
CA ALA A 587 -12.57 2.07 -15.00
C ALA A 587 -12.39 2.43 -13.52
N ILE A 588 -13.42 2.15 -12.71
CA ILE A 588 -13.45 2.34 -11.26
C ILE A 588 -13.19 1.00 -10.59
N ASN A 589 -12.06 0.91 -9.89
CA ASN A 589 -11.58 -0.26 -9.17
C ASN A 589 -11.17 0.17 -7.76
N GLY A 590 -12.01 -0.09 -6.77
CA GLY A 590 -11.77 0.30 -5.39
C GLY A 590 -12.93 -0.09 -4.48
N ALA A 591 -12.76 0.13 -3.19
CA ALA A 591 -13.79 -0.04 -2.18
C ALA A 591 -13.89 1.20 -1.28
N ILE A 592 -15.09 1.56 -0.86
CA ILE A 592 -15.34 2.52 0.21
C ILE A 592 -15.24 1.77 1.54
N THR A 593 -14.28 2.15 2.39
CA THR A 593 -14.00 1.53 3.69
C THR A 593 -14.06 2.51 4.86
N THR A 594 -14.34 3.79 4.58
CA THR A 594 -14.47 4.85 5.58
C THR A 594 -15.84 5.50 5.45
N GLN A 595 -16.45 5.82 6.60
CA GLN A 595 -17.75 6.44 6.62
C GLN A 595 -17.62 7.93 6.27
N GLN A 596 -18.26 8.33 5.17
CA GLN A 596 -18.38 9.72 4.72
C GLN A 596 -19.77 9.91 4.12
N SER A 597 -20.14 11.15 3.78
CA SER A 597 -21.41 11.41 3.12
C SER A 597 -21.47 10.82 1.71
N ALA A 598 -22.66 10.48 1.23
CA ALA A 598 -22.82 10.05 -0.16
C ALA A 598 -22.35 11.14 -1.15
N LEU A 599 -22.60 12.41 -0.85
CA LEU A 599 -22.15 13.55 -1.66
C LEU A 599 -20.63 13.62 -1.78
N TYR A 600 -19.90 13.34 -0.69
CA TYR A 600 -18.44 13.26 -0.71
C TYR A 600 -17.97 12.21 -1.72
N TRP A 601 -18.50 10.98 -1.61
CA TRP A 601 -18.11 9.88 -2.50
C TRP A 601 -18.50 10.11 -3.96
N LEU A 602 -19.69 10.67 -4.22
CA LEU A 602 -20.15 11.03 -5.57
C LEU A 602 -19.23 12.07 -6.21
N THR A 603 -18.86 13.10 -5.45
CA THR A 603 -17.90 14.13 -5.90
C THR A 603 -16.52 13.53 -6.11
N ARG A 604 -16.07 12.63 -5.23
CA ARG A 604 -14.78 11.97 -5.34
C ARG A 604 -14.67 11.11 -6.59
N ILE A 605 -15.66 10.25 -6.84
CA ILE A 605 -15.72 9.42 -8.05
C ILE A 605 -15.75 10.30 -9.31
N ALA A 606 -16.53 11.38 -9.30
CA ALA A 606 -16.55 12.32 -10.42
C ALA A 606 -15.18 12.97 -10.66
N PHE A 607 -14.50 13.43 -9.60
CA PHE A 607 -13.17 14.00 -9.69
C PHE A 607 -12.15 12.99 -10.24
N GLU A 608 -12.10 11.78 -9.71
CA GLU A 608 -11.21 10.71 -10.18
C GLU A 608 -11.55 10.23 -11.61
N SER A 609 -12.71 10.62 -12.14
CA SER A 609 -13.15 10.31 -13.51
C SER A 609 -13.06 11.49 -14.48
N TRP A 610 -12.41 12.59 -14.09
CA TRP A 610 -12.40 13.85 -14.87
C TRP A 610 -13.82 14.32 -15.23
N ALA A 611 -14.69 14.33 -14.24
CA ALA A 611 -16.10 14.66 -14.36
C ALA A 611 -16.56 15.60 -13.22
N LEU A 612 -17.79 16.06 -13.36
CA LEU A 612 -18.57 16.78 -12.35
C LEU A 612 -19.82 15.95 -12.06
N PHE A 613 -20.06 15.71 -10.79
CA PHE A 613 -21.37 15.25 -10.35
C PHE A 613 -22.23 16.49 -10.12
N LYS A 614 -23.42 16.53 -10.72
CA LYS A 614 -24.39 17.60 -10.52
C LYS A 614 -25.73 17.05 -10.08
N VAL A 615 -26.42 17.80 -9.24
CA VAL A 615 -27.82 17.57 -8.92
C VAL A 615 -28.61 18.80 -9.31
N SER A 616 -29.80 18.55 -9.83
CA SER A 616 -30.77 19.55 -10.24
C SER A 616 -32.16 19.04 -9.92
N SER A 617 -33.16 19.89 -10.04
CA SER A 617 -34.58 19.49 -10.01
C SER A 617 -34.95 18.43 -11.06
N ALA A 618 -34.19 18.31 -12.15
CA ALA A 618 -34.37 17.27 -13.16
C ALA A 618 -33.70 15.92 -12.80
N GLY A 619 -33.07 15.83 -11.63
CA GLY A 619 -32.30 14.68 -11.15
C GLY A 619 -30.80 14.94 -11.14
N SER A 620 -30.05 13.86 -10.89
CA SER A 620 -28.58 13.88 -10.85
C SER A 620 -27.97 13.57 -12.22
N LYS A 621 -26.82 14.17 -12.51
CA LYS A 621 -26.06 13.89 -13.73
C LYS A 621 -24.56 13.79 -13.45
N LEU A 622 -23.88 12.90 -14.17
CA LEU A 622 -22.42 12.86 -14.25
C LEU A 622 -21.98 13.47 -15.60
N VAL A 623 -21.28 14.60 -15.54
CA VAL A 623 -20.92 15.41 -16.71
C VAL A 623 -19.39 15.42 -16.87
N PRO A 624 -18.83 15.09 -18.04
CA PRO A 624 -17.38 15.15 -18.23
C PRO A 624 -16.86 16.59 -18.08
N ARG A 625 -15.65 16.76 -17.52
CA ARG A 625 -14.96 18.05 -17.50
C ARG A 625 -14.40 18.36 -18.90
N GLY A 626 -14.49 19.63 -19.30
CA GLY A 626 -14.08 20.09 -20.61
C GLY A 626 -15.22 20.21 -21.61
N ALA A 627 -14.91 20.73 -22.80
CA ALA A 627 -15.90 21.08 -23.80
C ALA A 627 -16.61 19.83 -24.37
N GLY A 628 -17.86 19.61 -23.95
CA GLY A 628 -18.76 18.68 -24.62
C GLY A 628 -19.17 19.17 -26.02
N ALA A 629 -19.69 18.27 -26.85
CA ALA A 629 -20.09 18.55 -28.24
C ALA A 629 -21.36 19.41 -28.39
N SER A 630 -22.15 19.60 -27.33
CA SER A 630 -23.32 20.49 -27.34
C SER A 630 -23.01 21.74 -26.53
N GLN A 631 -22.67 22.81 -27.23
CA GLN A 631 -22.34 24.11 -26.66
C GLN A 631 -23.44 25.10 -27.02
N LYS A 632 -23.99 25.80 -26.03
CA LYS A 632 -24.88 26.93 -26.31
C LYS A 632 -24.05 28.20 -26.51
N PRO A 633 -24.18 28.89 -27.66
CA PRO A 633 -23.55 30.19 -27.84
C PRO A 633 -24.33 31.25 -27.05
N ILE A 634 -23.64 31.95 -26.15
CA ILE A 634 -24.11 33.18 -25.51
C ILE A 634 -23.58 34.35 -26.33
N THR A 635 -24.47 35.00 -27.07
CA THR A 635 -24.13 36.14 -27.94
C THR A 635 -24.22 37.46 -27.18
N SER A 636 -23.69 38.54 -27.75
CA SER A 636 -23.76 39.87 -27.11
C SER A 636 -25.19 40.35 -26.88
N ALA A 637 -26.14 39.95 -27.74
CA ALA A 637 -27.56 40.27 -27.59
C ALA A 637 -28.22 39.55 -26.40
N MET A 638 -27.60 38.48 -25.88
CA MET A 638 -28.12 37.70 -24.76
C MET A 638 -27.59 38.17 -23.40
N VAL A 639 -26.61 39.08 -23.39
CA VAL A 639 -25.89 39.54 -22.20
C VAL A 639 -26.39 40.92 -21.80
N ARG A 640 -26.79 41.07 -20.55
CA ARG A 640 -27.13 42.38 -19.97
C ARG A 640 -25.91 43.04 -19.33
N ASN A 641 -25.17 42.26 -18.56
CA ASN A 641 -23.96 42.72 -17.89
C ASN A 641 -22.91 41.61 -17.94
N SER A 642 -21.64 41.99 -18.00
CA SER A 642 -20.56 41.01 -17.90
C SER A 642 -19.37 41.63 -17.19
N SER A 643 -18.80 40.88 -16.27
CA SER A 643 -17.51 41.16 -15.69
C SER A 643 -16.59 39.96 -15.87
N ARG A 644 -15.29 40.18 -15.74
CA ARG A 644 -14.31 39.10 -15.75
C ARG A 644 -13.22 39.37 -14.74
N ARG A 645 -12.76 38.31 -14.10
CA ARG A 645 -11.61 38.31 -13.19
C ARG A 645 -10.76 37.08 -13.46
N LYS A 646 -9.51 37.12 -13.03
CA LYS A 646 -8.70 35.90 -12.97
C LYS A 646 -9.09 35.07 -11.75
N SER A 647 -9.03 33.75 -11.86
CA SER A 647 -9.20 32.80 -10.74
C SER A 647 -8.23 33.14 -9.59
N ALA A 648 -8.50 32.63 -8.39
CA ALA A 648 -7.64 32.91 -7.24
C ALA A 648 -6.24 32.33 -7.46
N TYR A 649 -5.25 32.82 -6.71
CA TYR A 649 -3.88 32.32 -6.90
C TYR A 649 -3.74 30.89 -6.38
N GLU A 650 -4.47 30.57 -5.30
CA GLU A 650 -4.57 29.24 -4.70
C GLU A 650 -5.29 28.19 -5.57
N ASP A 651 -5.94 28.61 -6.67
CA ASP A 651 -6.54 27.70 -7.64
C ASP A 651 -5.51 27.14 -8.64
N ILE A 652 -4.29 27.68 -8.68
CA ILE A 652 -3.22 27.21 -9.58
C ILE A 652 -2.65 25.91 -9.01
N ILE A 653 -2.55 24.89 -9.86
CA ILE A 653 -1.86 23.64 -9.55
C ILE A 653 -0.90 23.35 -10.70
N ASN A 654 0.39 23.56 -10.47
CA ASN A 654 1.44 23.42 -11.50
C ASN A 654 2.49 22.37 -11.16
N LYS A 655 2.24 21.60 -10.11
CA LYS A 655 2.95 20.38 -9.73
C LYS A 655 1.91 19.40 -9.20
N ILE A 656 1.86 18.22 -9.80
CA ILE A 656 0.97 17.15 -9.38
C ILE A 656 1.81 15.92 -9.10
N ALA A 657 1.59 15.30 -7.93
CA ALA A 657 2.04 13.96 -7.61
C ALA A 657 0.79 13.13 -7.29
N LEU A 658 0.26 12.46 -8.31
CA LEU A 658 -0.97 11.68 -8.21
C LEU A 658 -0.63 10.28 -7.73
N LYS A 659 -1.13 9.95 -6.53
CA LYS A 659 -0.99 8.64 -5.91
C LYS A 659 -2.22 7.80 -6.21
N PHE A 660 -2.03 6.54 -6.58
CA PHE A 660 -3.10 5.64 -7.01
C PHE A 660 -2.75 4.18 -6.68
N ASP A 661 -3.64 3.25 -7.00
CA ASP A 661 -3.53 1.83 -6.63
C ASP A 661 -3.44 1.66 -5.10
N LEU A 662 -4.53 2.04 -4.43
CA LEU A 662 -4.65 2.02 -2.97
C LEU A 662 -4.49 0.58 -2.43
N ASP A 663 -3.52 0.39 -1.53
CA ASP A 663 -3.34 -0.85 -0.79
C ASP A 663 -4.21 -0.85 0.46
N TYR A 664 -5.39 -1.47 0.35
CA TYR A 664 -6.32 -1.61 1.47
C TYR A 664 -5.76 -2.41 2.65
N ALA A 665 -4.72 -3.21 2.42
CA ALA A 665 -4.04 -3.97 3.45
C ALA A 665 -2.93 -3.18 4.17
N SER A 666 -2.60 -1.99 3.68
CA SER A 666 -1.49 -1.23 4.23
C SER A 666 -1.90 -0.51 5.51
N THR A 667 -1.04 -0.58 6.53
CA THR A 667 -1.13 0.23 7.75
C THR A 667 -0.27 1.49 7.66
N SER A 668 0.37 1.74 6.51
CA SER A 668 1.16 2.93 6.23
C SER A 668 0.30 4.19 6.23
N ALA A 669 0.86 5.31 6.66
CA ALA A 669 0.27 6.64 6.48
C ALA A 669 0.12 7.02 4.98
N ASP A 670 0.90 6.37 4.11
CA ASP A 670 0.82 6.48 2.66
C ASP A 670 0.55 5.09 2.05
N PRO A 671 -0.73 4.69 1.93
CA PRO A 671 -1.10 3.34 1.51
C PRO A 671 -1.11 3.14 -0.02
N TYR A 672 -0.69 4.12 -0.83
CA TYR A 672 -0.72 4.03 -2.29
C TYR A 672 0.52 3.32 -2.84
N ARG A 673 0.32 2.36 -3.75
CA ARG A 673 1.43 1.56 -4.32
C ARG A 673 2.17 2.29 -5.42
N GLN A 674 1.52 3.24 -6.10
CA GLN A 674 2.07 3.90 -7.27
C GLN A 674 1.87 5.41 -7.21
N THR A 675 2.78 6.14 -7.85
CA THR A 675 2.70 7.59 -7.99
C THR A 675 3.14 7.98 -9.39
N VAL A 676 2.37 8.84 -10.06
CA VAL A 676 2.79 9.55 -11.27
C VAL A 676 2.89 11.04 -10.95
N SER A 677 4.01 11.66 -11.29
CA SER A 677 4.23 13.08 -11.04
C SER A 677 4.65 13.81 -12.29
N ASP A 678 4.31 15.10 -12.36
CA ASP A 678 4.79 16.01 -13.40
C ASP A 678 4.66 17.48 -12.93
N VAL A 679 5.35 18.37 -13.64
CA VAL A 679 5.38 19.81 -13.37
C VAL A 679 5.20 20.62 -14.65
N ASN A 680 4.48 21.73 -14.56
CA ASN A 680 4.45 22.71 -15.63
C ASN A 680 5.51 23.79 -15.37
N SER A 681 6.72 23.60 -15.90
CA SER A 681 7.86 24.51 -15.63
C SER A 681 7.61 25.96 -16.06
N ALA A 682 6.85 26.17 -17.15
CA ALA A 682 6.50 27.51 -17.60
C ALA A 682 5.57 28.23 -16.61
N SER A 683 4.60 27.49 -16.06
CA SER A 683 3.74 27.97 -14.98
C SER A 683 4.53 28.25 -13.71
N GLN A 684 5.43 27.35 -13.29
CA GLN A 684 6.26 27.54 -12.10
C GLN A 684 7.18 28.76 -12.21
N THR A 685 7.73 29.02 -13.39
CA THR A 685 8.51 30.24 -13.65
C THR A 685 7.69 31.50 -13.43
N ARG A 686 6.38 31.45 -13.74
CA ARG A 686 5.48 32.61 -13.63
C ARG A 686 4.82 32.76 -12.26
N TYR A 687 4.49 31.65 -11.59
CA TYR A 687 3.65 31.61 -10.39
C TYR A 687 4.31 30.87 -9.20
N GLY A 688 5.59 30.52 -9.30
CA GLY A 688 6.24 29.66 -8.31
C GLY A 688 5.62 28.26 -8.25
N VAL A 689 6.11 27.42 -7.34
CA VAL A 689 5.56 26.08 -7.15
C VAL A 689 4.24 26.16 -6.41
N GLN A 690 3.17 25.62 -7.00
CA GLN A 690 1.85 25.48 -6.40
C GLN A 690 1.41 24.01 -6.51
N ASP A 691 1.25 23.35 -5.37
CA ASP A 691 0.80 21.96 -5.27
C ASP A 691 -0.35 21.79 -4.27
N ARG A 692 -1.11 20.71 -4.47
CA ARG A 692 -2.28 20.33 -3.65
C ARG A 692 -2.33 18.80 -3.49
N PRO A 693 -1.36 18.21 -2.77
CA PRO A 693 -1.17 16.77 -2.74
C PRO A 693 -2.36 16.00 -2.13
N ASP A 694 -3.12 16.65 -1.25
CA ASP A 694 -4.35 16.13 -0.63
C ASP A 694 -5.43 15.73 -1.64
N LEU A 695 -5.48 16.41 -2.79
CA LEU A 695 -6.51 16.17 -3.80
C LEU A 695 -6.23 14.93 -4.64
N PHE A 696 -4.95 14.64 -4.90
CA PHE A 696 -4.52 13.65 -5.88
C PHE A 696 -4.20 12.28 -5.27
N LEU A 697 -4.97 11.89 -4.24
CA LEU A 697 -4.93 10.59 -3.59
C LEU A 697 -6.02 9.65 -4.16
N PHE A 698 -5.83 9.16 -5.38
CA PHE A 698 -6.89 8.51 -6.18
C PHE A 698 -7.14 7.07 -5.71
N GLN A 699 -8.30 6.85 -5.10
CA GLN A 699 -8.67 5.59 -4.45
C GLN A 699 -9.21 4.55 -5.44
N PHE A 700 -9.86 4.97 -6.51
CA PHE A 700 -10.55 4.09 -7.45
C PHE A 700 -9.77 3.83 -8.74
N ILE A 701 -8.59 4.42 -8.88
CA ILE A 701 -7.74 4.28 -10.06
C ILE A 701 -6.60 3.31 -9.76
N THR A 702 -6.49 2.26 -10.57
CA THR A 702 -5.42 1.24 -10.46
C THR A 702 -4.50 1.22 -11.68
N SER A 703 -4.91 1.83 -12.79
CA SER A 703 -4.15 1.86 -14.04
C SER A 703 -3.23 3.07 -14.11
N SER A 704 -1.93 2.82 -14.30
CA SER A 704 -0.92 3.88 -14.48
C SER A 704 -1.18 4.74 -15.72
N ALA A 705 -1.70 4.15 -16.80
CA ALA A 705 -2.04 4.89 -18.01
C ALA A 705 -3.21 5.88 -17.77
N ILE A 706 -4.25 5.44 -17.06
CA ILE A 706 -5.37 6.30 -16.65
C ILE A 706 -4.88 7.39 -15.69
N ALA A 707 -4.09 7.05 -14.67
CA ALA A 707 -3.53 8.02 -13.73
C ALA A 707 -2.69 9.10 -14.43
N THR A 708 -1.86 8.70 -15.40
CA THR A 708 -1.06 9.62 -16.23
C THR A 708 -1.95 10.57 -17.02
N ALA A 709 -2.98 10.06 -17.71
CA ALA A 709 -3.91 10.89 -18.47
C ALA A 709 -4.69 11.87 -17.60
N LEU A 710 -5.13 11.44 -16.41
CA LEU A 710 -5.81 12.29 -15.44
C LEU A 710 -4.88 13.39 -14.91
N ARG A 711 -3.66 13.02 -14.50
CA ARG A 711 -2.62 13.99 -14.09
C ARG A 711 -2.40 15.05 -15.17
N ASP A 712 -2.25 14.64 -16.43
CA ASP A 712 -1.97 15.56 -17.54
C ASP A 712 -3.16 16.47 -17.85
N ALA A 713 -4.38 15.95 -17.77
CA ALA A 713 -5.60 16.75 -17.90
C ALA A 713 -5.71 17.80 -16.79
N TYR A 714 -5.51 17.38 -15.52
CA TYR A 714 -5.52 18.28 -14.36
C TYR A 714 -4.39 19.32 -14.42
N LEU A 715 -3.18 18.92 -14.81
CA LEU A 715 -2.03 19.82 -14.91
C LEU A 715 -2.21 20.82 -16.05
N THR A 716 -2.71 20.37 -17.20
CA THR A 716 -3.01 21.25 -18.35
C THR A 716 -4.04 22.30 -17.99
N TRP A 717 -5.08 21.88 -17.27
CA TRP A 717 -6.14 22.76 -16.79
C TRP A 717 -5.60 23.73 -15.74
N TYR A 718 -5.21 23.25 -14.57
CA TYR A 718 -4.91 24.11 -13.42
C TYR A 718 -3.53 24.79 -13.45
N ALA A 719 -2.68 24.56 -14.46
CA ALA A 719 -1.37 25.20 -14.53
C ALA A 719 -1.43 26.72 -14.74
N ALA A 720 -2.56 27.31 -15.10
CA ALA A 720 -2.67 28.75 -15.27
C ALA A 720 -3.90 29.33 -14.57
N ARG A 721 -3.88 30.64 -14.30
CA ARG A 721 -5.08 31.33 -13.84
C ARG A 721 -6.11 31.40 -14.95
N HIS A 722 -7.26 30.80 -14.74
CA HIS A 722 -8.39 30.86 -15.66
C HIS A 722 -9.06 32.23 -15.64
N TRP A 723 -9.75 32.56 -16.73
CA TRP A 723 -10.67 33.68 -16.70
C TRP A 723 -12.00 33.20 -16.15
N VAL A 724 -12.44 33.82 -15.06
CA VAL A 724 -13.76 33.63 -14.50
C VAL A 724 -14.61 34.81 -14.96
N HIS A 725 -15.59 34.51 -15.79
CA HIS A 725 -16.57 35.45 -16.31
C HIS A 725 -17.83 35.37 -15.45
N GLU A 726 -18.32 36.50 -14.99
CA GLU A 726 -19.64 36.61 -14.38
C GLU A 726 -20.53 37.34 -15.37
N VAL A 727 -21.50 36.63 -15.94
CA VAL A 727 -22.31 37.10 -17.06
C VAL A 727 -23.77 37.06 -16.64
N GLU A 728 -24.41 38.22 -16.61
CA GLU A 728 -25.85 38.34 -16.46
C GLU A 728 -26.49 38.18 -17.84
N VAL A 729 -27.33 37.15 -18.00
CA VAL A 729 -28.03 36.84 -19.24
C VAL A 729 -29.53 36.93 -19.06
N PHE A 730 -30.24 37.17 -20.17
CA PHE A 730 -31.71 37.17 -20.17
C PHE A 730 -32.28 35.77 -19.95
N LEU A 731 -33.55 35.73 -19.52
CA LEU A 731 -34.31 34.52 -19.21
C LEU A 731 -34.41 33.51 -20.36
N ASP A 732 -34.16 33.93 -21.60
CA ASP A 732 -34.06 33.03 -22.77
C ASP A 732 -32.95 31.97 -22.63
N ASN A 733 -32.12 32.09 -21.59
CA ASN A 733 -31.05 31.19 -21.22
C ASN A 733 -31.33 30.37 -19.95
N ILE A 734 -32.58 30.31 -19.50
CA ILE A 734 -33.01 29.58 -18.30
C ILE A 734 -32.73 28.07 -18.34
N GLU A 735 -32.42 27.49 -19.50
CA GLU A 735 -32.00 26.09 -19.64
C GLU A 735 -30.53 25.82 -19.29
N VAL A 736 -29.72 26.87 -19.11
CA VAL A 736 -28.30 26.74 -18.76
C VAL A 736 -28.20 26.41 -17.27
N GLU A 737 -27.58 25.26 -16.98
CA GLU A 737 -27.38 24.75 -15.62
C GLU A 737 -25.90 24.75 -15.25
N PHE A 738 -25.61 24.58 -13.96
CA PHE A 738 -24.27 24.19 -13.52
C PHE A 738 -23.75 22.97 -14.31
N GLY A 739 -22.46 23.00 -14.65
CA GLY A 739 -21.74 21.96 -15.39
C GLY A 739 -21.94 21.98 -16.90
N ASP A 740 -22.78 22.88 -17.44
CA ASP A 740 -22.95 23.00 -18.89
C ASP A 740 -21.76 23.70 -19.55
N SER A 741 -21.42 23.29 -20.77
CA SER A 741 -20.46 23.98 -21.64
C SER A 741 -21.16 25.05 -22.46
N ILE A 742 -20.63 26.27 -22.46
CA ILE A 742 -21.16 27.39 -23.23
C ILE A 742 -20.06 28.12 -23.99
N THR A 743 -20.40 28.69 -25.14
CA THR A 743 -19.49 29.52 -25.93
C THR A 743 -19.78 30.99 -25.65
N LEU A 744 -18.80 31.75 -25.16
CA LEU A 744 -18.95 33.19 -24.90
C LEU A 744 -18.70 33.98 -26.19
N GLY A 745 -19.68 33.96 -27.10
CA GLY A 745 -19.58 34.55 -28.44
C GLY A 745 -19.45 36.08 -28.47
N PHE A 746 -19.68 36.76 -27.34
CA PHE A 746 -19.45 38.20 -27.19
C PHE A 746 -18.00 38.57 -26.87
N ILE A 747 -17.12 37.57 -26.67
CA ILE A 747 -15.69 37.76 -26.39
C ILE A 747 -14.89 37.38 -27.64
N THR A 748 -13.85 38.16 -27.95
CA THR A 748 -12.93 37.85 -29.06
C THR A 748 -12.35 36.45 -28.91
N GLY A 749 -12.43 35.66 -29.99
CA GLY A 749 -12.01 34.26 -30.00
C GLY A 749 -13.10 33.27 -29.55
N ALA A 750 -14.27 33.76 -29.12
CA ALA A 750 -15.43 32.96 -28.71
C ALA A 750 -15.05 31.79 -27.79
N PRO A 751 -14.40 32.07 -26.65
CA PRO A 751 -13.92 31.01 -25.78
C PRO A 751 -15.06 30.13 -25.30
N VAL A 752 -14.77 28.83 -25.20
CA VAL A 752 -15.67 27.86 -24.59
C VAL A 752 -15.31 27.76 -23.12
N GLY A 753 -16.29 27.99 -22.26
CA GLY A 753 -16.14 27.83 -20.82
C GLY A 753 -17.20 26.88 -20.27
N PHE A 754 -17.01 26.47 -19.03
CA PHE A 754 -17.98 25.67 -18.31
C PHE A 754 -18.62 26.51 -17.19
N VAL A 755 -19.91 26.30 -16.98
CA VAL A 755 -20.68 27.00 -15.95
C VAL A 755 -20.35 26.40 -14.59
N ARG A 756 -19.62 27.14 -13.75
CA ARG A 756 -19.30 26.80 -12.35
C ARG A 756 -20.45 27.09 -11.40
N GLU A 757 -21.23 28.10 -11.73
CA GLU A 757 -22.35 28.55 -10.92
C GLU A 757 -23.43 29.11 -11.85
N ALA A 758 -24.66 28.70 -11.61
CA ALA A 758 -25.85 29.27 -12.23
C ALA A 758 -26.72 29.84 -11.11
N ARG A 759 -26.92 31.16 -11.13
CA ARG A 759 -27.83 31.85 -10.22
C ARG A 759 -29.05 32.29 -11.01
N VAL A 760 -30.22 32.00 -10.48
CA VAL A 760 -31.47 32.55 -11.01
C VAL A 760 -32.10 33.39 -9.91
N ALA A 761 -32.23 34.68 -10.16
CA ALA A 761 -32.99 35.59 -9.31
C ALA A 761 -34.31 35.90 -10.04
N PRO A 762 -35.43 35.35 -9.55
CA PRO A 762 -36.74 35.76 -10.01
C PRO A 762 -36.92 37.28 -9.85
N GLY A 763 -37.47 37.90 -10.89
CA GLY A 763 -37.87 39.29 -10.89
C GLY A 763 -39.27 39.49 -10.29
N ASP A 764 -39.72 40.74 -10.32
CA ASP A 764 -41.08 41.15 -10.02
C ASP A 764 -41.61 42.09 -11.14
N ASP A 765 -42.76 42.73 -10.94
CA ASP A 765 -43.33 43.65 -11.93
C ASP A 765 -42.44 44.90 -12.20
N SER A 766 -41.47 45.18 -11.33
CA SER A 766 -40.56 46.33 -11.40
C SER A 766 -39.13 45.97 -11.82
N ALA A 767 -38.71 44.72 -11.62
CA ALA A 767 -37.37 44.22 -11.92
C ALA A 767 -37.46 42.93 -12.77
N PRO A 768 -36.82 42.87 -13.94
CA PRO A 768 -36.85 41.67 -14.76
C PRO A 768 -36.06 40.52 -14.12
N ASP A 769 -36.45 39.28 -14.41
CA ASP A 769 -35.67 38.09 -14.05
C ASP A 769 -34.22 38.22 -14.51
N THR A 770 -33.29 37.75 -13.67
CA THR A 770 -31.87 37.72 -14.01
C THR A 770 -31.29 36.32 -13.81
N ILE A 771 -30.47 35.90 -14.78
CA ILE A 771 -29.66 34.69 -14.67
C ILE A 771 -28.20 35.14 -14.65
N THR A 772 -27.50 34.87 -13.56
CA THR A 772 -26.06 35.12 -13.48
C THR A 772 -25.32 33.80 -13.65
N LEU A 773 -24.50 33.73 -14.69
CA LEU A 773 -23.64 32.59 -14.97
C LEU A 773 -22.20 32.93 -14.57
N VAL A 774 -21.61 32.11 -13.72
CA VAL A 774 -20.17 32.15 -13.44
C VAL A 774 -19.50 31.09 -14.31
N VAL A 775 -18.74 31.53 -15.29
CA VAL A 775 -18.20 30.71 -16.38
C VAL A 775 -16.69 30.76 -16.30
N GLU A 776 -16.05 29.60 -16.22
CA GLU A 776 -14.60 29.50 -16.21
C GLU A 776 -14.08 29.02 -17.58
N VAL A 777 -13.11 29.77 -18.08
CA VAL A 777 -12.50 29.69 -19.42
C VAL A 777 -11.00 29.51 -19.31
#